data_AF-D0A5R5-F1
#
_entry.id   AF-D0A5R5-F1
#
_cell.length_a   1.000
_cell.length_b   1.000
_cell.length_c   1.000
_cell.angle_alpha   90.00
_cell.angle_beta   90.00
_cell.angle_gamma   90.00
#
_symmetry.space_group_name_H-M   'P 1'
#
loop_
_entity.id
_entity.type
_entity.pdbx_description
1 polymer ?
#
loop_
_entity_poly.entity_id
_entity_poly.type
_entity_poly.pdbx_seq_one_letter_code
_entity_poly.pdbx_strand_id
1 'polypeptide(L)'
;MLSSVTTAAPAADLSRTKPHEGTGTSERDPYIRTLHNQRSAAPESSVSQSHTVNAPTVDECEMLAERWGTMNYWHNDTFPRLVVFLKKLLVPDVSPLSPTAESLLSMFEKVVIPKLTSDEEDRRKLVSLWSETTLQAEAAVTKFLFQRGSFESMLHRIITDALEKMSTLALGGQEGNLALEALKRQTLFKRNDYIQKRLIDVVSNSAYLGYGDSVWQIFFAAVEANEENLLSDRATTDAIRAAWEGVMREDVVRLPDVTGVVALYLTLVCIRESGRLVPGELKELSSGLEDGVRPGVRKLQQYPLIFLHPTVKRRFVVKAVAEILHNSSSNAFSNMLRENGLHDTAREVALCEAMNRNKELAEGDVGDAVGRFVSKGEVKTLLSSLVSGTDAVVRDAVAGIFGIGTTITIDWDAVMQNVDWSNNWQRLATALLSNSAVLSAIVKLVKNAIGAKGMSKHLFTDEYADQLQLILDAREERAASRKQRIENIAQELSSFERVDLSCDLLRKLGVDMTELDTAAAATRNMNVVQRPCIEDGLLSLVLEAVTKRHPNWVKAGVIQTTLKDPFDALRWMMHIFIRLSYVPHAGAATIARLSRRRIGPIGLEPHQFNVPAELGFVEQYDNLQYKRYDWQGWYQRMLDVHNRNVSLRCRICDLQRLDGNGVQFVDMQTERRLRILAQHRVGMGVLKLDADKYEDQADNVTFGTTKLSELLADARKAQLGEEYWPSVELKVRKPSGQSKAHYSLIDNERIEKRSGELYEKYRDAKKRSLFVTPMETWLEVKGMQVRKSVDNADEDGYTLDALQDMMDGDDGDKV
;
A
#
# COMPACT_ATOMS: atom_id res chain seq x y z
N MET A 1 -8.69 -52.52 -50.17
CA MET A 1 -8.42 -51.09 -49.86
C MET A 1 -7.30 -50.50 -50.72
N LEU A 2 -6.24 -51.24 -51.05
CA LEU A 2 -5.14 -50.77 -51.91
C LEU A 2 -5.24 -51.23 -53.37
N SER A 3 -6.40 -51.73 -53.82
CA SER A 3 -6.60 -52.28 -55.18
C SER A 3 -6.50 -51.23 -56.30
N SER A 4 -6.45 -49.94 -55.95
CA SER A 4 -6.27 -48.81 -56.88
C SER A 4 -4.82 -48.26 -56.89
N VAL A 5 -3.92 -48.79 -56.05
CA VAL A 5 -2.52 -48.33 -55.99
C VAL A 5 -1.70 -49.07 -57.03
N THR A 6 -1.21 -48.35 -58.03
CA THR A 6 -0.31 -48.88 -59.06
C THR A 6 1.13 -48.62 -58.65
N THR A 7 2.01 -49.61 -58.78
CA THR A 7 3.45 -49.43 -58.57
C THR A 7 3.96 -48.30 -59.46
N ALA A 8 4.40 -47.20 -58.85
CA ALA A 8 4.88 -46.03 -59.58
C ALA A 8 6.21 -46.34 -60.30
N ALA A 9 6.44 -45.70 -61.44
CA ALA A 9 7.74 -45.70 -62.11
C ALA A 9 8.81 -45.05 -61.20
N PRO A 10 10.11 -45.36 -61.39
CA PRO A 10 11.18 -44.68 -60.65
C PRO A 10 11.15 -43.16 -60.93
N ALA A 11 11.64 -42.38 -59.96
CA ALA A 11 11.77 -40.93 -60.08
C ALA A 11 12.61 -40.54 -61.32
N ALA A 12 12.23 -39.43 -61.97
CA ALA A 12 12.95 -38.92 -63.14
C ALA A 12 14.33 -38.37 -62.75
N ASP A 13 15.38 -38.89 -63.38
CA ASP A 13 16.80 -38.68 -63.02
C ASP A 13 17.24 -37.20 -63.06
N LEU A 14 17.01 -36.51 -64.19
CA LEU A 14 17.27 -35.06 -64.33
C LEU A 14 15.97 -34.32 -64.61
N SER A 15 15.28 -33.91 -63.55
CA SER A 15 14.04 -33.15 -63.64
C SER A 15 14.05 -31.88 -62.79
N ARG A 16 13.40 -30.82 -63.29
CA ARG A 16 13.18 -29.58 -62.53
C ARG A 16 11.73 -29.57 -62.03
N THR A 17 11.54 -29.97 -60.77
CA THR A 17 10.21 -30.05 -60.12
C THR A 17 9.58 -28.67 -59.94
N LYS A 18 8.24 -28.61 -59.81
CA LYS A 18 7.55 -27.39 -59.34
C LYS A 18 7.93 -27.10 -57.87
N PRO A 19 7.83 -25.84 -57.38
CA PRO A 19 8.30 -25.49 -56.04
C PRO A 19 7.61 -26.24 -54.89
N HIS A 20 6.33 -26.58 -55.04
CA HIS A 20 5.52 -27.28 -54.03
C HIS A 20 5.58 -28.81 -54.11
N GLU A 21 6.31 -29.36 -55.08
CA GLU A 21 6.39 -30.80 -55.35
C GLU A 21 7.83 -31.29 -55.31
N GLY A 22 8.01 -32.55 -54.97
CA GLY A 22 9.25 -33.30 -55.19
C GLY A 22 8.95 -34.60 -55.90
N THR A 23 10.00 -35.32 -56.28
CA THR A 23 9.86 -36.63 -56.94
C THR A 23 9.43 -37.74 -55.98
N GLY A 24 9.38 -37.45 -54.67
CA GLY A 24 9.00 -38.42 -53.64
C GLY A 24 10.09 -39.43 -53.31
N THR A 25 11.33 -39.12 -53.68
CA THR A 25 12.50 -40.00 -53.49
C THR A 25 12.91 -40.10 -52.02
N SER A 26 12.67 -39.05 -51.22
CA SER A 26 13.05 -39.04 -49.80
C SER A 26 12.23 -38.02 -48.99
N GLU A 27 12.45 -37.95 -47.67
CA GLU A 27 11.93 -36.87 -46.83
C GLU A 27 12.45 -35.48 -47.25
N ARG A 28 13.67 -35.40 -47.81
CA ARG A 28 14.27 -34.14 -48.29
C ARG A 28 13.70 -33.69 -49.63
N ASP A 29 13.17 -34.62 -50.42
CA ASP A 29 12.44 -34.36 -51.65
C ASP A 29 11.09 -35.12 -51.63
N PRO A 30 10.17 -34.70 -50.73
CA PRO A 30 8.90 -35.37 -50.56
C PRO A 30 8.02 -35.11 -51.78
N TYR A 31 7.00 -35.95 -52.01
CA TYR A 31 6.03 -35.68 -53.08
C TYR A 31 5.40 -34.28 -52.95
N ILE A 32 5.16 -33.82 -51.72
CA ILE A 32 4.62 -32.49 -51.41
C ILE A 32 5.55 -31.76 -50.46
N ARG A 33 6.16 -30.66 -50.91
CA ARG A 33 7.01 -29.81 -50.05
C ARG A 33 6.12 -28.96 -49.14
N THR A 34 6.10 -29.32 -47.86
CA THR A 34 5.28 -28.65 -46.83
C THR A 34 5.96 -27.40 -46.27
N LEU A 35 7.29 -27.39 -46.21
CA LEU A 35 8.06 -26.25 -45.74
C LEU A 35 7.96 -25.12 -46.76
N HIS A 36 7.51 -23.94 -46.30
CA HIS A 36 7.43 -22.76 -47.14
C HIS A 36 8.82 -22.34 -47.62
N ASN A 37 8.91 -21.68 -48.78
CA ASN A 37 10.19 -21.20 -49.33
C ASN A 37 10.53 -19.75 -48.94
N GLN A 38 9.67 -19.10 -48.15
CA GLN A 38 9.89 -17.77 -47.57
C GLN A 38 10.79 -17.80 -46.33
N ARG A 39 11.16 -16.63 -45.79
CA ARG A 39 11.82 -16.50 -44.48
C ARG A 39 10.85 -16.92 -43.37
N SER A 40 11.25 -17.87 -42.54
CA SER A 40 10.55 -18.16 -41.29
C SER A 40 11.01 -17.18 -40.22
N ALA A 41 10.05 -16.52 -39.55
CA ALA A 41 10.32 -15.67 -38.40
C ALA A 41 9.40 -16.11 -37.27
N ALA A 42 9.97 -16.29 -36.08
CA ALA A 42 9.20 -16.51 -34.87
C ALA A 42 8.26 -15.32 -34.62
N PRO A 43 7.10 -15.53 -33.95
CA PRO A 43 6.25 -14.42 -33.55
C PRO A 43 7.03 -13.44 -32.66
N GLU A 44 6.72 -12.15 -32.77
CA GLU A 44 7.28 -11.15 -31.86
C GLU A 44 6.95 -11.51 -30.41
N SER A 45 7.93 -11.34 -29.52
CA SER A 45 7.78 -11.68 -28.11
C SER A 45 6.68 -10.84 -27.46
N SER A 46 5.78 -11.49 -26.71
CA SER A 46 4.78 -10.82 -25.89
C SER A 46 5.33 -10.37 -24.53
N VAL A 47 6.61 -10.60 -24.23
CA VAL A 47 7.26 -10.13 -23.01
C VAL A 47 7.36 -8.61 -23.03
N SER A 48 6.95 -7.95 -21.94
CA SER A 48 6.99 -6.50 -21.84
C SER A 48 8.43 -5.97 -21.83
N GLN A 49 8.89 -5.52 -23.00
CA GLN A 49 10.23 -4.97 -23.14
C GLN A 49 10.43 -3.68 -22.31
N SER A 50 9.39 -2.85 -22.16
CA SER A 50 9.49 -1.55 -21.45
C SER A 50 9.49 -1.66 -19.94
N HIS A 51 8.79 -2.66 -19.38
CA HIS A 51 8.74 -2.87 -17.93
C HIS A 51 9.85 -3.80 -17.42
N THR A 52 10.53 -4.51 -18.31
CA THR A 52 11.70 -5.33 -17.97
C THR A 52 12.94 -4.44 -17.82
N VAL A 53 13.58 -4.49 -16.66
CA VAL A 53 14.84 -3.79 -16.40
C VAL A 53 15.99 -4.78 -16.50
N ASN A 54 16.75 -4.70 -17.59
CA ASN A 54 17.94 -5.53 -17.80
C ASN A 54 19.11 -5.08 -16.91
N ALA A 55 20.19 -5.86 -16.87
CA ALA A 55 21.44 -5.44 -16.26
C ALA A 55 22.03 -4.19 -16.96
N PRO A 56 22.68 -3.27 -16.23
CA PRO A 56 23.23 -2.05 -16.81
C PRO A 56 24.41 -2.38 -17.73
N THR A 57 24.37 -1.91 -18.97
CA THR A 57 25.52 -2.01 -19.87
C THR A 57 26.53 -0.89 -19.59
N VAL A 58 27.76 -1.05 -20.09
CA VAL A 58 28.80 -0.01 -20.00
C VAL A 58 28.33 1.27 -20.71
N ASP A 59 27.83 1.13 -21.95
CA ASP A 59 27.33 2.27 -22.74
C ASP A 59 26.20 3.02 -22.02
N GLU A 60 25.30 2.27 -21.35
CA GLU A 60 24.24 2.87 -20.54
C GLU A 60 24.82 3.64 -19.34
N CYS A 61 25.81 3.08 -18.66
CA CYS A 61 26.47 3.71 -17.51
C CYS A 61 27.28 4.96 -17.90
N GLU A 62 27.82 5.00 -19.11
CA GLU A 62 28.49 6.18 -19.67
C GLU A 62 27.51 7.33 -19.88
N MET A 63 26.35 7.04 -20.49
CA MET A 63 25.30 8.03 -20.77
C MET A 63 24.28 8.23 -19.63
N LEU A 64 24.52 7.63 -18.46
CA LEU A 64 23.54 7.58 -17.38
C LEU A 64 23.07 8.95 -16.87
N ALA A 65 23.91 9.99 -16.97
CA ALA A 65 23.56 11.36 -16.60
C ALA A 65 22.52 12.01 -17.51
N GLU A 66 22.36 11.48 -18.73
CA GLU A 66 21.42 11.97 -19.74
C GLU A 66 20.15 11.13 -19.81
N ARG A 67 20.18 9.91 -19.25
CA ARG A 67 19.10 8.94 -19.29
C ARG A 67 17.87 9.42 -18.52
N TRP A 68 16.71 9.10 -19.08
CA TRP A 68 15.40 9.23 -18.43
C TRP A 68 14.89 7.84 -18.11
N GLY A 69 14.39 7.68 -16.88
CA GLY A 69 13.83 6.41 -16.44
C GLY A 69 12.76 6.60 -15.38
N THR A 70 11.92 5.59 -15.22
CA THR A 70 10.92 5.52 -14.16
C THR A 70 11.59 5.55 -12.78
N MET A 71 10.86 5.89 -11.72
CA MET A 71 11.39 5.73 -10.35
C MET A 71 11.79 4.28 -10.04
N ASN A 72 11.07 3.29 -10.60
CA ASN A 72 11.44 1.88 -10.53
C ASN A 72 12.72 1.55 -11.32
N TYR A 73 13.09 2.28 -12.38
CA TYR A 73 14.39 2.13 -13.05
C TYR A 73 15.53 2.64 -12.15
N TRP A 74 15.32 3.77 -11.46
CA TRP A 74 16.31 4.37 -10.57
C TRP A 74 16.51 3.56 -9.28
N HIS A 75 15.42 3.11 -8.65
CA HIS A 75 15.41 2.35 -7.38
C HIS A 75 15.04 0.88 -7.57
N ASN A 76 15.36 0.30 -8.73
CA ASN A 76 15.11 -1.10 -9.03
C ASN A 76 15.65 -2.02 -7.91
N ASP A 77 14.98 -3.16 -7.72
CA ASP A 77 15.33 -4.16 -6.71
C ASP A 77 16.70 -4.80 -6.95
N THR A 78 17.00 -5.17 -8.19
CA THR A 78 18.17 -5.97 -8.56
C THR A 78 19.32 -5.10 -9.04
N PHE A 79 19.02 -4.08 -9.85
CA PHE A 79 20.04 -3.22 -10.47
C PHE A 79 19.70 -1.73 -10.36
N PRO A 80 19.71 -1.13 -9.15
CA PRO A 80 19.33 0.26 -8.95
C PRO A 80 20.30 1.22 -9.63
N ARG A 81 19.78 1.99 -10.60
CA ARG A 81 20.58 2.91 -11.42
C ARG A 81 20.97 4.17 -10.68
N LEU A 82 20.22 4.58 -9.65
CA LEU A 82 20.56 5.76 -8.87
C LEU A 82 21.88 5.58 -8.10
N VAL A 83 22.10 4.38 -7.56
CA VAL A 83 23.35 4.04 -6.87
C VAL A 83 24.53 4.08 -7.84
N VAL A 84 24.36 3.56 -9.06
CA VAL A 84 25.39 3.63 -10.11
C VAL A 84 25.68 5.07 -10.51
N PHE A 85 24.63 5.88 -10.72
CA PHE A 85 24.75 7.29 -11.04
C PHE A 85 25.57 8.06 -9.99
N LEU A 86 25.30 7.84 -8.70
CA LEU A 86 26.02 8.48 -7.60
C LEU A 86 27.45 7.95 -7.44
N LYS A 87 27.68 6.64 -7.56
CA LYS A 87 29.03 6.06 -7.47
C LYS A 87 29.96 6.58 -8.56
N LYS A 88 29.45 6.89 -9.76
CA LYS A 88 30.22 7.53 -10.83
C LYS A 88 30.66 8.97 -10.52
N LEU A 89 30.01 9.64 -9.55
CA LEU A 89 30.41 10.98 -9.10
C LEU A 89 31.62 10.96 -8.16
N LEU A 90 31.94 9.82 -7.56
CA LEU A 90 33.13 9.63 -6.72
C LEU A 90 34.38 9.69 -7.59
N VAL A 91 35.40 10.39 -7.11
CA VAL A 91 36.73 10.34 -7.73
C VAL A 91 37.37 8.98 -7.39
N PRO A 92 37.84 8.19 -8.37
CA PRO A 92 38.46 6.90 -8.10
C PRO A 92 39.78 7.06 -7.31
N ASP A 93 40.21 6.00 -6.62
CA ASP A 93 41.50 5.90 -5.93
C ASP A 93 41.79 6.98 -4.87
N VAL A 94 40.76 7.31 -4.08
CA VAL A 94 40.84 8.24 -2.94
C VAL A 94 40.64 7.47 -1.62
N SER A 95 41.65 7.53 -0.76
CA SER A 95 41.67 6.91 0.58
C SER A 95 41.75 8.00 1.67
N PRO A 96 41.32 7.72 2.92
CA PRO A 96 41.64 8.59 4.05
C PRO A 96 43.15 8.86 4.14
N LEU A 97 43.50 10.06 4.61
CA LEU A 97 44.89 10.47 4.81
C LEU A 97 45.55 9.63 5.90
N SER A 98 46.88 9.47 5.80
CA SER A 98 47.66 8.93 6.92
C SER A 98 47.68 9.94 8.08
N PRO A 99 47.78 9.47 9.34
CA PRO A 99 47.85 10.36 10.51
C PRO A 99 48.95 11.41 10.40
N THR A 100 50.09 11.06 9.78
CA THR A 100 51.20 11.99 9.53
C THR A 100 50.79 13.13 8.60
N ALA A 101 50.16 12.81 7.46
CA ALA A 101 49.72 13.83 6.49
C ALA A 101 48.58 14.69 7.03
N GLU A 102 47.69 14.13 7.84
CA GLU A 102 46.63 14.90 8.51
C GLU A 102 47.22 15.84 9.58
N SER A 103 48.14 15.33 10.41
CA SER A 103 48.83 16.16 11.40
C SER A 103 49.60 17.30 10.74
N LEU A 104 50.19 17.08 9.55
CA LEU A 104 50.88 18.09 8.77
C LEU A 104 49.97 19.28 8.44
N LEU A 105 48.70 19.07 8.11
CA LEU A 105 47.77 20.16 7.80
C LEU A 105 47.51 21.05 9.03
N SER A 106 47.36 20.44 10.21
CA SER A 106 47.17 21.18 11.47
C SER A 106 48.46 21.86 11.96
N MET A 107 49.61 21.24 11.68
CA MET A 107 50.93 21.77 12.00
C MET A 107 51.37 22.84 11.01
N PHE A 108 50.83 22.87 9.79
CA PHE A 108 51.30 23.76 8.73
C PHE A 108 51.16 25.22 9.14
N GLU A 109 49.98 25.58 9.63
CA GLU A 109 49.62 26.93 10.05
C GLU A 109 50.43 27.43 11.26
N LYS A 110 50.78 26.54 12.19
CA LYS A 110 51.37 26.92 13.50
C LYS A 110 52.85 26.64 13.65
N VAL A 111 53.35 25.57 13.05
CA VAL A 111 54.68 25.00 13.30
C VAL A 111 55.58 25.06 12.07
N VAL A 112 55.01 24.83 10.89
CA VAL A 112 55.80 24.74 9.64
C VAL A 112 56.11 26.13 9.10
N ILE A 113 55.15 27.06 9.04
CA ILE A 113 55.40 28.43 8.57
C ILE A 113 56.51 29.14 9.36
N PRO A 114 56.56 29.07 10.71
CA PRO A 114 57.67 29.65 11.47
C PRO A 114 59.02 28.96 11.28
N LYS A 115 59.02 27.67 10.92
CA LYS A 115 60.24 26.88 10.62
C LYS A 115 60.77 27.12 9.20
N LEU A 116 59.87 27.33 8.23
CA LEU A 116 60.21 27.51 6.82
C LEU A 116 60.85 28.87 6.52
N THR A 117 60.48 29.90 7.27
CA THR A 117 61.06 31.24 7.13
C THR A 117 61.03 31.97 8.47
N SER A 118 62.08 32.75 8.76
CA SER A 118 62.15 33.67 9.89
C SER A 118 61.55 35.04 9.59
N ASP A 119 61.31 35.36 8.32
CA ASP A 119 60.91 36.70 7.87
C ASP A 119 59.41 36.93 8.07
N GLU A 120 59.04 37.98 8.80
CA GLU A 120 57.64 38.27 9.16
C GLU A 120 56.75 38.60 7.95
N GLU A 121 57.33 39.09 6.85
CA GLU A 121 56.59 39.37 5.62
C GLU A 121 56.17 38.08 4.91
N ASP A 122 57.09 37.13 4.75
CA ASP A 122 56.82 35.87 4.09
C ASP A 122 55.96 34.96 4.97
N ARG A 123 56.13 35.01 6.29
CA ARG A 123 55.20 34.37 7.24
C ARG A 123 53.76 34.86 7.03
N ARG A 124 53.55 36.19 6.94
CA ARG A 124 52.20 36.75 6.71
C ARG A 124 51.61 36.30 5.37
N LYS A 125 52.40 36.33 4.29
CA LYS A 125 51.95 35.91 2.96
C LYS A 125 51.69 34.40 2.86
N LEU A 126 52.45 33.57 3.57
CA LEU A 126 52.22 32.12 3.63
C LEU A 126 50.98 31.76 4.45
N VAL A 127 50.75 32.45 5.58
CA VAL A 127 49.51 32.30 6.36
C VAL A 127 48.30 32.73 5.52
N SER A 128 48.38 33.85 4.82
CA SER A 128 47.27 34.29 3.94
C SER A 128 47.03 33.29 2.82
N LEU A 129 48.07 32.80 2.15
CA LEU A 129 47.97 31.75 1.13
C LEU A 129 47.30 30.49 1.68
N TRP A 130 47.71 30.02 2.86
CA TRP A 130 47.13 28.84 3.49
C TRP A 130 45.65 29.03 3.80
N SER A 131 45.28 30.20 4.33
CA SER A 131 43.88 30.53 4.61
C SER A 131 43.02 30.61 3.34
N GLU A 132 43.52 31.25 2.28
CA GLU A 132 42.84 31.38 1.00
C GLU A 132 42.65 30.01 0.33
N THR A 133 43.71 29.19 0.29
CA THR A 133 43.69 27.87 -0.35
C THR A 133 42.78 26.92 0.40
N THR A 134 42.79 26.96 1.74
CA THR A 134 41.89 26.14 2.57
C THR A 134 40.43 26.54 2.35
N LEU A 135 40.12 27.85 2.34
CA LEU A 135 38.77 28.35 2.08
C LEU A 135 38.27 27.96 0.68
N GLN A 136 39.13 28.08 -0.34
CA GLN A 136 38.81 27.67 -1.71
C GLN A 136 38.62 26.15 -1.83
N ALA A 137 39.42 25.35 -1.11
CA ALA A 137 39.28 23.91 -1.05
C ALA A 137 37.95 23.49 -0.40
N GLU A 138 37.57 24.12 0.71
CA GLU A 138 36.27 23.88 1.36
C GLU A 138 35.09 24.25 0.46
N ALA A 139 35.18 25.39 -0.24
CA ALA A 139 34.18 25.79 -1.23
C ALA A 139 34.13 24.80 -2.42
N ALA A 140 35.27 24.23 -2.81
CA ALA A 140 35.36 23.26 -3.90
C ALA A 140 34.60 21.96 -3.60
N VAL A 141 34.67 21.48 -2.35
CA VAL A 141 34.00 20.25 -1.91
C VAL A 141 32.50 20.30 -2.17
N THR A 142 31.87 21.45 -1.94
CA THR A 142 30.41 21.61 -1.98
C THR A 142 29.89 22.08 -3.34
N LYS A 143 30.55 23.07 -3.98
CA LYS A 143 30.03 23.75 -5.18
C LYS A 143 29.94 22.89 -6.45
N PHE A 144 30.82 21.90 -6.61
CA PHE A 144 30.88 21.04 -7.81
C PHE A 144 30.63 19.55 -7.50
N LEU A 145 29.69 19.27 -6.60
CA LEU A 145 29.37 17.92 -6.16
C LEU A 145 28.91 16.99 -7.31
N PHE A 146 28.03 17.48 -8.18
CA PHE A 146 27.38 16.67 -9.23
C PHE A 146 28.08 16.66 -10.60
N GLN A 147 29.25 17.30 -10.71
CA GLN A 147 30.05 17.33 -11.93
C GLN A 147 31.53 17.05 -11.59
N ARG A 148 31.89 15.76 -11.58
CA ARG A 148 33.23 15.29 -11.16
C ARG A 148 34.37 15.95 -11.94
N GLY A 149 34.28 15.98 -13.28
CA GLY A 149 35.35 16.54 -14.12
C GLY A 149 35.61 18.03 -13.84
N SER A 150 34.56 18.83 -13.67
CA SER A 150 34.70 20.25 -13.32
C SER A 150 35.30 20.46 -11.93
N PHE A 151 34.95 19.62 -10.96
CA PHE A 151 35.57 19.63 -9.64
C PHE A 151 37.07 19.29 -9.71
N GLU A 152 37.45 18.23 -10.43
CA GLU A 152 38.85 17.81 -10.58
C GLU A 152 39.70 18.89 -11.24
N SER A 153 39.21 19.51 -12.32
CA SER A 153 39.91 20.62 -12.99
C SER A 153 40.05 21.85 -12.08
N MET A 154 39.01 22.18 -11.32
CA MET A 154 39.07 23.34 -10.40
C MET A 154 40.03 23.08 -9.24
N LEU A 155 39.97 21.90 -8.62
CA LEU A 155 40.89 21.55 -7.53
C LEU A 155 42.34 21.52 -8.02
N HIS A 156 42.57 21.02 -9.23
CA HIS A 156 43.89 21.06 -9.84
C HIS A 156 44.40 22.50 -9.99
N ARG A 157 43.56 23.42 -10.51
CA ARG A 157 43.90 24.84 -10.63
C ARG A 157 44.23 25.49 -9.28
N ILE A 158 43.38 25.29 -8.27
CA ILE A 158 43.57 25.86 -6.93
C ILE A 158 44.94 25.44 -6.36
N ILE A 159 45.28 24.15 -6.45
CA ILE A 159 46.51 23.62 -5.87
C ILE A 159 47.73 24.01 -6.72
N THR A 160 47.64 24.05 -8.04
CA THR A 160 48.74 24.49 -8.91
C THR A 160 49.06 25.97 -8.69
N ASP A 161 48.04 26.85 -8.64
CA ASP A 161 48.22 28.28 -8.35
C ASP A 161 48.86 28.49 -6.95
N ALA A 162 48.47 27.66 -5.98
CA ALA A 162 49.08 27.67 -4.64
C ALA A 162 50.53 27.16 -4.63
N LEU A 163 50.86 26.13 -5.41
CA LEU A 163 52.21 25.60 -5.56
C LEU A 163 53.14 26.62 -6.23
N GLU A 164 52.67 27.33 -7.25
CA GLU A 164 53.44 28.40 -7.91
C GLU A 164 53.83 29.50 -6.90
N LYS A 165 52.86 29.98 -6.12
CA LYS A 165 53.10 30.98 -5.07
C LYS A 165 53.98 30.43 -3.94
N MET A 166 53.79 29.17 -3.53
CA MET A 166 54.61 28.50 -2.51
C MET A 166 56.08 28.42 -2.94
N SER A 167 56.35 28.09 -4.20
CA SER A 167 57.70 27.93 -4.74
C SER A 167 58.51 29.23 -4.76
N THR A 168 57.85 30.38 -4.84
CA THR A 168 58.50 31.70 -4.92
C THR A 168 58.74 32.32 -3.53
N LEU A 169 57.89 31.99 -2.54
CA LEU A 169 57.94 32.58 -1.19
C LEU A 169 58.65 31.71 -0.14
N ALA A 170 58.78 30.39 -0.35
CA ALA A 170 59.39 29.50 0.63
C ALA A 170 60.90 29.33 0.38
N LEU A 171 61.74 29.82 1.31
CA LEU A 171 63.20 29.89 1.13
C LEU A 171 63.98 28.64 1.58
N GLY A 172 63.36 27.65 2.26
CA GLY A 172 64.15 26.61 2.96
C GLY A 172 63.59 25.18 3.13
N GLY A 173 62.46 24.79 2.54
CA GLY A 173 61.94 23.41 2.74
C GLY A 173 60.84 22.95 1.79
N GLN A 174 60.76 21.63 1.57
CA GLN A 174 59.77 20.96 0.69
C GLN A 174 58.44 20.63 1.39
N GLU A 175 58.34 20.87 2.70
CA GLU A 175 57.14 20.58 3.50
C GLU A 175 55.90 21.35 3.01
N GLY A 176 56.08 22.52 2.38
CA GLY A 176 55.00 23.28 1.73
C GLY A 176 54.31 22.53 0.60
N ASN A 177 55.08 21.84 -0.24
CA ASN A 177 54.53 21.09 -1.37
C ASN A 177 53.79 19.83 -0.87
N LEU A 178 54.38 19.14 0.11
CA LEU A 178 53.74 17.97 0.74
C LEU A 178 52.43 18.35 1.44
N ALA A 179 52.35 19.52 2.08
CA ALA A 179 51.13 20.02 2.70
C ALA A 179 50.05 20.34 1.66
N LEU A 180 50.40 20.89 0.50
CA LEU A 180 49.46 21.16 -0.59
C LEU A 180 48.96 19.87 -1.27
N GLU A 181 49.83 18.86 -1.44
CA GLU A 181 49.41 17.54 -1.89
C GLU A 181 48.50 16.83 -0.88
N ALA A 182 48.82 16.94 0.42
CA ALA A 182 47.97 16.47 1.50
C ALA A 182 46.62 17.19 1.50
N LEU A 183 46.59 18.50 1.27
CA LEU A 183 45.36 19.29 1.15
C LEU A 183 44.53 18.84 -0.06
N LYS A 184 45.16 18.55 -1.21
CA LYS A 184 44.49 17.96 -2.37
C LYS A 184 43.84 16.62 -2.02
N ARG A 185 44.59 15.71 -1.37
CA ARG A 185 44.06 14.41 -0.92
C ARG A 185 42.93 14.57 0.09
N GLN A 186 43.04 15.51 1.03
CA GLN A 186 42.01 15.77 2.04
C GLN A 186 40.72 16.30 1.39
N THR A 187 40.86 17.18 0.41
CA THR A 187 39.73 17.78 -0.31
C THR A 187 38.99 16.73 -1.15
N LEU A 188 39.72 15.89 -1.89
CA LEU A 188 39.16 14.75 -2.62
C LEU A 188 38.42 13.80 -1.68
N PHE A 189 39.05 13.43 -0.55
CA PHE A 189 38.47 12.52 0.43
C PHE A 189 37.22 13.10 1.08
N LYS A 190 37.26 14.34 1.56
CA LYS A 190 36.10 15.05 2.14
C LYS A 190 34.91 15.07 1.18
N ARG A 191 35.13 15.33 -0.11
CA ARG A 191 34.06 15.30 -1.12
C ARG A 191 33.49 13.90 -1.32
N ASN A 192 34.35 12.90 -1.50
CA ASN A 192 33.89 11.53 -1.68
C ASN A 192 33.13 11.01 -0.46
N ASP A 193 33.63 11.27 0.76
CA ASP A 193 32.98 10.90 2.02
C ASP A 193 31.62 11.60 2.18
N TYR A 194 31.52 12.88 1.78
CA TYR A 194 30.27 13.62 1.78
C TYR A 194 29.22 12.95 0.86
N ILE A 195 29.58 12.62 -0.38
CA ILE A 195 28.68 11.92 -1.32
C ILE A 195 28.32 10.53 -0.79
N GLN A 196 29.30 9.80 -0.24
CA GLN A 196 29.08 8.45 0.28
C GLN A 196 28.05 8.47 1.42
N LYS A 197 28.33 9.21 2.50
CA LYS A 197 27.51 9.18 3.72
C LYS A 197 26.20 9.94 3.61
N ARG A 198 26.19 11.10 2.91
CA ARG A 198 24.99 11.96 2.85
C ARG A 198 24.09 11.68 1.65
N LEU A 199 24.56 10.93 0.64
CA LEU A 199 23.74 10.58 -0.54
C LEU A 199 23.67 9.07 -0.73
N ILE A 200 24.79 8.39 -0.98
CA ILE A 200 24.79 6.97 -1.38
C ILE A 200 24.19 6.10 -0.28
N ASP A 201 24.66 6.22 0.96
CA ASP A 201 24.19 5.39 2.07
C ASP A 201 22.70 5.63 2.37
N VAL A 202 22.23 6.88 2.18
CA VAL A 202 20.82 7.28 2.34
C VAL A 202 19.91 6.63 1.29
N VAL A 203 20.34 6.55 0.03
CA VAL A 203 19.48 6.05 -1.08
C VAL A 203 19.74 4.59 -1.46
N SER A 204 20.82 3.98 -0.96
CA SER A 204 21.25 2.64 -1.37
C SER A 204 20.28 1.52 -1.00
N ASN A 205 19.49 1.70 0.07
CA ASN A 205 18.51 0.71 0.50
C ASN A 205 17.19 0.88 -0.26
N SER A 206 17.13 0.36 -1.50
CA SER A 206 15.94 0.42 -2.35
C SER A 206 14.69 -0.19 -1.71
N ALA A 207 14.85 -1.25 -0.91
CA ALA A 207 13.73 -1.92 -0.24
C ALA A 207 13.07 -1.01 0.81
N TYR A 208 13.87 -0.26 1.58
CA TYR A 208 13.34 0.75 2.50
C TYR A 208 12.53 1.83 1.78
N LEU A 209 12.94 2.20 0.56
CA LEU A 209 12.25 3.15 -0.31
C LEU A 209 11.12 2.52 -1.15
N GLY A 210 10.76 1.25 -0.89
CA GLY A 210 9.73 0.52 -1.63
C GLY A 210 9.99 0.46 -3.13
N TYR A 211 11.26 0.30 -3.52
CA TYR A 211 11.73 0.27 -4.91
C TYR A 211 11.33 1.52 -5.74
N GLY A 212 11.11 2.65 -5.06
CA GLY A 212 10.72 3.93 -5.66
C GLY A 212 9.22 4.25 -5.55
N ASP A 213 8.37 3.27 -5.25
CA ASP A 213 6.92 3.47 -5.16
C ASP A 213 6.52 4.14 -3.85
N SER A 214 7.14 3.77 -2.72
CA SER A 214 6.90 4.45 -1.45
C SER A 214 7.26 5.93 -1.51
N VAL A 215 8.28 6.30 -2.31
CA VAL A 215 8.66 7.70 -2.56
C VAL A 215 7.49 8.47 -3.19
N TRP A 216 6.85 7.91 -4.23
CA TRP A 216 5.68 8.52 -4.86
C TRP A 216 4.46 8.56 -3.94
N GLN A 217 4.22 7.50 -3.17
CA GLN A 217 3.10 7.46 -2.22
C GLN A 217 3.23 8.56 -1.16
N ILE A 218 4.45 8.81 -0.66
CA ILE A 218 4.72 9.89 0.29
C ILE A 218 4.61 11.26 -0.36
N PHE A 219 5.06 11.42 -1.60
CA PHE A 219 4.87 12.66 -2.33
C PHE A 219 3.40 13.08 -2.35
N PHE A 220 2.47 12.19 -2.72
CA PHE A 220 1.05 12.52 -2.72
C PHE A 220 0.47 12.74 -1.32
N ALA A 221 0.84 11.91 -0.33
CA ALA A 221 0.40 12.12 1.05
C ALA A 221 0.89 13.45 1.63
N ALA A 222 2.09 13.90 1.25
CA ALA A 222 2.61 15.20 1.64
C ALA A 222 1.86 16.35 0.96
N VAL A 223 1.48 16.19 -0.31
CA VAL A 223 0.64 17.18 -1.01
C VAL A 223 -0.74 17.28 -0.38
N GLU A 224 -1.38 16.13 -0.09
CA GLU A 224 -2.70 16.05 0.56
C GLU A 224 -2.71 16.72 1.95
N ALA A 225 -1.68 16.47 2.77
CA ALA A 225 -1.57 17.09 4.08
C ALA A 225 -1.31 18.62 4.03
N ASN A 226 -0.86 19.16 2.90
CA ASN A 226 -0.40 20.54 2.76
C ASN A 226 -1.06 21.31 1.60
N GLU A 227 -2.27 20.92 1.17
CA GLU A 227 -2.99 21.57 0.07
C GLU A 227 -3.17 23.08 0.29
N GLU A 228 -3.38 23.51 1.54
CA GLU A 228 -3.51 24.92 1.93
C GLU A 228 -2.29 25.80 1.59
N ASN A 229 -1.11 25.18 1.48
CA ASN A 229 0.18 25.83 1.21
C ASN A 229 0.65 25.65 -0.24
N LEU A 230 0.11 24.66 -0.94
CA LEU A 230 0.56 24.26 -2.28
C LEU A 230 -0.45 24.63 -3.38
N LEU A 231 -1.74 24.34 -3.17
CA LEU A 231 -2.79 24.35 -4.20
C LEU A 231 -3.97 25.28 -3.85
N SER A 232 -3.73 26.32 -3.06
CA SER A 232 -4.76 27.30 -2.65
C SER A 232 -4.69 28.61 -3.45
N ASP A 233 -5.78 29.37 -3.45
CA ASP A 233 -5.91 30.66 -4.16
C ASP A 233 -4.83 31.68 -3.75
N ARG A 234 -4.46 31.68 -2.46
CA ARG A 234 -3.38 32.52 -1.92
C ARG A 234 -1.97 32.00 -2.20
N ALA A 235 -1.83 30.72 -2.57
CA ALA A 235 -0.55 30.01 -2.58
C ALA A 235 0.05 29.84 -3.99
N THR A 236 -0.81 29.63 -4.99
CA THR A 236 -0.39 29.36 -6.36
C THR A 236 -1.39 29.94 -7.36
N THR A 237 -0.98 30.10 -8.61
CA THR A 237 -1.85 30.57 -9.68
C THR A 237 -2.86 29.51 -10.10
N ASP A 238 -4.02 29.94 -10.58
CA ASP A 238 -5.09 29.04 -11.03
C ASP A 238 -4.64 28.11 -12.16
N ALA A 239 -3.69 28.55 -13.00
CA ALA A 239 -3.13 27.73 -14.08
C ALA A 239 -2.40 26.49 -13.54
N ILE A 240 -1.64 26.61 -12.45
CA ILE A 240 -0.95 25.49 -11.82
C ILE A 240 -1.95 24.55 -11.16
N ARG A 241 -2.96 25.10 -10.47
CA ARG A 241 -4.04 24.31 -9.87
C ARG A 241 -4.81 23.53 -10.94
N ALA A 242 -5.17 24.17 -12.05
CA ALA A 242 -5.85 23.54 -13.19
C ALA A 242 -4.97 22.49 -13.88
N ALA A 243 -3.65 22.69 -13.97
CA ALA A 243 -2.74 21.69 -14.51
C ALA A 243 -2.61 20.46 -13.59
N TRP A 244 -2.44 20.67 -12.27
CA TRP A 244 -2.44 19.60 -11.27
C TRP A 244 -3.72 18.78 -11.34
N GLU A 245 -4.86 19.46 -11.25
CA GLU A 245 -6.17 18.82 -11.27
C GLU A 245 -6.45 18.15 -12.62
N GLY A 246 -5.98 18.73 -13.72
CA GLY A 246 -6.04 18.14 -15.06
C GLY A 246 -5.23 16.86 -15.21
N VAL A 247 -4.08 16.74 -14.53
CA VAL A 247 -3.32 15.48 -14.45
C VAL A 247 -4.08 14.47 -13.59
N MET A 248 -4.57 14.88 -12.41
CA MET A 248 -5.28 13.99 -11.48
C MET A 248 -6.65 13.51 -12.00
N ARG A 249 -7.23 14.21 -12.99
CA ARG A 249 -8.50 13.84 -13.65
C ARG A 249 -8.35 12.80 -14.77
N GLU A 250 -7.13 12.39 -15.12
CA GLU A 250 -6.92 11.34 -16.12
C GLU A 250 -7.37 9.96 -15.60
N ASP A 251 -7.78 9.08 -16.51
CA ASP A 251 -8.30 7.75 -16.14
C ASP A 251 -7.30 6.92 -15.32
N VAL A 252 -6.01 7.06 -15.65
CA VAL A 252 -4.90 6.49 -14.89
C VAL A 252 -3.79 7.53 -14.84
N VAL A 253 -3.49 8.03 -13.65
CA VAL A 253 -2.36 8.93 -13.43
C VAL A 253 -1.07 8.13 -13.53
N ARG A 254 -0.39 8.22 -14.68
CA ARG A 254 0.91 7.59 -14.89
C ARG A 254 2.01 8.47 -14.31
N LEU A 255 2.79 7.88 -13.42
CA LEU A 255 3.95 8.54 -12.83
C LEU A 255 5.01 8.81 -13.91
N PRO A 256 5.49 10.05 -14.06
CA PRO A 256 6.37 10.41 -15.17
C PRO A 256 7.78 9.82 -14.98
N ASP A 257 8.44 9.55 -16.11
CA ASP A 257 9.87 9.26 -16.14
C ASP A 257 10.67 10.51 -15.74
N VAL A 258 11.76 10.29 -15.00
CA VAL A 258 12.59 11.37 -14.44
C VAL A 258 14.06 11.17 -14.80
N THR A 259 14.82 12.26 -14.84
CA THR A 259 16.29 12.21 -14.91
C THR A 259 16.92 11.86 -13.56
N GLY A 260 18.13 11.31 -13.54
CA GLY A 260 18.79 10.84 -12.30
C GLY A 260 18.89 11.87 -11.18
N VAL A 261 19.20 13.14 -11.49
CA VAL A 261 19.27 14.21 -10.47
C VAL A 261 17.89 14.57 -9.91
N VAL A 262 16.84 14.46 -10.73
CA VAL A 262 15.45 14.68 -10.31
C VAL A 262 14.96 13.52 -9.45
N ALA A 263 15.34 12.27 -9.78
CA ALA A 263 15.06 11.11 -8.95
C ALA A 263 15.68 11.26 -7.55
N LEU A 264 16.93 11.74 -7.48
CA LEU A 264 17.59 12.03 -6.20
C LEU A 264 16.85 13.13 -5.43
N TYR A 265 16.50 14.24 -6.08
CA TYR A 265 15.78 15.34 -5.43
C TYR A 265 14.44 14.89 -4.87
N LEU A 266 13.62 14.21 -5.69
CA LEU A 266 12.34 13.64 -5.29
C LEU A 266 12.49 12.73 -4.06
N THR A 267 13.49 11.85 -4.07
CA THR A 267 13.74 10.90 -2.99
C THR A 267 14.08 11.63 -1.69
N LEU A 268 15.01 12.60 -1.73
CA LEU A 268 15.42 13.34 -0.53
C LEU A 268 14.29 14.19 0.05
N VAL A 269 13.49 14.84 -0.81
CA VAL A 269 12.30 15.60 -0.37
C VAL A 269 11.31 14.67 0.31
N CYS A 270 10.98 13.52 -0.29
CA CYS A 270 10.01 12.60 0.30
C CYS A 270 10.53 11.93 1.58
N ILE A 271 11.84 11.65 1.70
CA ILE A 271 12.42 11.18 2.95
C ILE A 271 12.19 12.22 4.06
N ARG A 272 12.43 13.50 3.79
CA ARG A 272 12.19 14.58 4.75
C ARG A 272 10.71 14.69 5.13
N GLU A 273 9.80 14.69 4.16
CA GLU A 273 8.36 14.82 4.43
C GLU A 273 7.79 13.60 5.16
N SER A 274 8.31 12.40 4.90
CA SER A 274 7.90 11.19 5.61
C SER A 274 8.09 11.30 7.13
N GLY A 275 9.14 11.99 7.60
CA GLY A 275 9.36 12.20 9.03
C GLY A 275 8.28 13.06 9.70
N ARG A 276 7.54 13.86 8.92
CA ARG A 276 6.43 14.70 9.41
C ARG A 276 5.09 13.96 9.37
N LEU A 277 4.87 13.15 8.35
CA LEU A 277 3.60 12.44 8.11
C LEU A 277 3.42 11.20 9.01
N VAL A 278 4.52 10.59 9.43
CA VAL A 278 4.52 9.31 10.15
C VAL A 278 4.19 9.51 11.66
N PRO A 279 3.52 8.53 12.31
CA PRO A 279 3.24 8.57 13.75
C PRO A 279 4.50 8.71 14.61
N GLY A 280 4.34 9.26 15.82
CA GLY A 280 5.44 9.54 16.75
C GLY A 280 6.36 8.34 17.01
N GLU A 281 5.79 7.13 17.08
CA GLU A 281 6.50 5.87 17.34
C GLU A 281 7.43 5.45 16.19
N LEU A 282 7.13 5.85 14.96
CA LEU A 282 7.82 5.41 13.72
C LEU A 282 8.66 6.53 13.08
N LYS A 283 8.77 7.70 13.74
CA LYS A 283 9.54 8.85 13.24
C LYS A 283 11.01 8.52 13.10
N GLU A 284 11.59 7.87 14.12
CA GLU A 284 13.01 7.53 14.13
C GLU A 284 13.29 6.19 13.44
N LEU A 285 12.50 5.16 13.74
CA LEU A 285 12.79 3.79 13.38
C LEU A 285 11.57 3.13 12.71
N SER A 286 11.74 2.61 11.49
CA SER A 286 10.69 1.89 10.76
C SER A 286 11.28 0.92 9.73
N SER A 287 10.49 -0.04 9.23
CA SER A 287 10.98 -1.03 8.24
C SER A 287 10.93 -0.52 6.80
N GLY A 288 10.13 0.51 6.52
CA GLY A 288 10.02 1.14 5.21
C GLY A 288 9.57 2.60 5.30
N LEU A 289 9.79 3.36 4.24
CA LEU A 289 9.55 4.80 4.24
C LEU A 289 8.06 5.15 4.45
N GLU A 290 7.16 4.36 3.84
CA GLU A 290 5.69 4.52 3.88
C GLU A 290 5.05 4.02 5.19
N ASP A 291 5.80 3.33 6.05
CA ASP A 291 5.24 2.72 7.24
C ASP A 291 4.54 3.74 8.15
N GLY A 292 3.24 3.51 8.38
CA GLY A 292 2.41 4.36 9.24
C GLY A 292 1.82 5.59 8.55
N VAL A 293 2.14 5.88 7.29
CA VAL A 293 1.56 7.02 6.55
C VAL A 293 0.07 6.82 6.30
N ARG A 294 -0.34 5.60 5.91
CA ARG A 294 -1.75 5.26 5.69
C ARG A 294 -2.30 4.49 6.90
N PRO A 295 -3.32 5.00 7.61
CA PRO A 295 -3.98 4.23 8.65
C PRO A 295 -4.77 3.08 8.00
N GLY A 296 -4.57 1.84 8.46
CA GLY A 296 -5.39 0.68 8.06
C GLY A 296 -4.80 -0.24 6.98
N VAL A 297 -3.50 -0.18 6.69
CA VAL A 297 -2.84 -1.16 5.81
C VAL A 297 -2.89 -2.56 6.43
N ARG A 298 -3.51 -3.52 5.73
CA ARG A 298 -3.54 -4.93 6.15
C ARG A 298 -2.23 -5.61 5.80
N LYS A 299 -1.28 -5.65 6.75
CA LYS A 299 0.01 -6.32 6.59
C LYS A 299 -0.09 -7.81 6.91
N LEU A 300 0.71 -8.62 6.21
CA LEU A 300 0.86 -10.04 6.52
C LEU A 300 1.92 -10.24 7.63
N GLN A 301 1.57 -9.90 8.88
CA GLN A 301 2.44 -10.01 10.06
C GLN A 301 2.01 -11.12 11.04
N GLN A 302 1.22 -12.09 10.57
CA GLN A 302 0.57 -13.10 11.41
C GLN A 302 1.53 -14.10 12.06
N TYR A 303 2.81 -14.12 11.66
CA TYR A 303 3.76 -15.17 12.01
C TYR A 303 4.91 -14.65 12.88
N PRO A 304 4.75 -14.62 14.22
CA PRO A 304 5.73 -13.98 15.10
C PRO A 304 7.06 -14.72 15.14
N LEU A 305 7.04 -16.06 15.12
CA LEU A 305 8.22 -16.87 15.39
C LEU A 305 8.87 -17.44 14.13
N ILE A 306 8.23 -17.41 12.95
CA ILE A 306 8.74 -18.07 11.72
C ILE A 306 10.18 -17.63 11.37
N PHE A 307 10.52 -16.36 11.59
CA PHE A 307 11.86 -15.84 11.32
C PHE A 307 12.97 -16.38 12.25
N LEU A 308 12.60 -17.03 13.37
CA LEU A 308 13.55 -17.60 14.32
C LEU A 308 14.06 -18.97 13.87
N HIS A 309 15.34 -19.24 14.13
CA HIS A 309 16.02 -20.47 13.72
C HIS A 309 15.30 -21.73 14.24
N PRO A 310 15.06 -22.75 13.38
CA PRO A 310 14.26 -23.93 13.74
C PRO A 310 14.85 -24.73 14.92
N THR A 311 16.18 -24.86 15.01
CA THR A 311 16.84 -25.55 16.14
C THR A 311 16.49 -24.97 17.51
N VAL A 312 16.38 -23.65 17.65
CA VAL A 312 16.03 -23.00 18.93
C VAL A 312 14.60 -23.38 19.31
N LYS A 313 13.67 -23.26 18.35
CA LYS A 313 12.28 -23.66 18.53
C LYS A 313 12.14 -25.14 18.88
N ARG A 314 12.85 -26.03 18.16
CA ARG A 314 12.80 -27.49 18.39
C ARG A 314 13.24 -27.84 19.80
N ARG A 315 14.38 -27.31 20.26
CA ARG A 315 14.87 -27.56 21.62
C ARG A 315 13.90 -27.07 22.68
N PHE A 316 13.32 -25.88 22.48
CA PHE A 316 12.32 -25.35 23.38
C PHE A 316 11.06 -26.23 23.41
N VAL A 317 10.53 -26.62 22.24
CA VAL A 317 9.35 -27.49 22.14
C VAL A 317 9.58 -28.82 22.84
N VAL A 318 10.72 -29.50 22.60
CA VAL A 318 11.04 -30.77 23.28
C VAL A 318 11.03 -30.59 24.79
N LYS A 319 11.69 -29.54 25.29
CA LYS A 319 11.81 -29.28 26.73
C LYS A 319 10.43 -28.97 27.35
N ALA A 320 9.68 -28.05 26.76
CA ALA A 320 8.38 -27.63 27.28
C ALA A 320 7.34 -28.77 27.23
N VAL A 321 7.32 -29.54 26.14
CA VAL A 321 6.41 -30.71 26.02
C VAL A 321 6.79 -31.78 27.04
N ALA A 322 8.08 -32.07 27.22
CA ALA A 322 8.53 -33.05 28.20
C ALA A 322 8.14 -32.63 29.64
N GLU A 323 8.30 -31.34 29.98
CA GLU A 323 7.90 -30.80 31.28
C GLU A 323 6.38 -30.92 31.50
N ILE A 324 5.56 -30.52 30.52
CA ILE A 324 4.09 -30.60 30.60
C ILE A 324 3.61 -32.04 30.83
N LEU A 325 4.13 -32.98 30.02
CA LEU A 325 3.76 -34.39 30.07
C LEU A 325 4.30 -35.11 31.32
N HIS A 326 5.31 -34.58 31.99
CA HIS A 326 5.82 -35.16 33.23
C HIS A 326 5.10 -34.62 34.48
N ASN A 327 4.72 -33.33 34.49
CA ASN A 327 4.25 -32.65 35.70
C ASN A 327 2.73 -32.71 35.92
N SER A 328 1.94 -32.51 34.86
CA SER A 328 0.50 -32.22 35.00
C SER A 328 -0.37 -33.31 34.37
N SER A 329 -1.62 -33.43 34.84
CA SER A 329 -2.64 -34.31 34.25
C SER A 329 -3.96 -33.55 34.10
N SER A 330 -4.22 -33.03 32.90
CA SER A 330 -5.45 -32.31 32.57
C SER A 330 -5.85 -32.61 31.13
N ASN A 331 -7.14 -32.57 30.77
CA ASN A 331 -7.58 -32.84 29.40
C ASN A 331 -7.30 -31.67 28.42
N ALA A 332 -6.65 -30.59 28.86
CA ALA A 332 -6.48 -29.38 28.07
C ALA A 332 -5.56 -29.62 26.86
N PHE A 333 -4.45 -30.33 27.03
CA PHE A 333 -3.46 -30.51 25.97
C PHE A 333 -3.96 -31.44 24.86
N SER A 334 -4.57 -32.57 25.24
CA SER A 334 -5.15 -33.51 24.29
C SER A 334 -6.36 -32.97 23.53
N ASN A 335 -7.20 -32.10 24.13
CA ASN A 335 -8.30 -31.45 23.40
C ASN A 335 -7.77 -30.45 22.36
N MET A 336 -6.78 -29.63 22.73
CA MET A 336 -6.17 -28.67 21.81
C MET A 336 -5.50 -29.36 20.61
N LEU A 337 -4.78 -30.47 20.84
CA LEU A 337 -4.18 -31.24 19.76
C LEU A 337 -5.23 -31.82 18.80
N ARG A 338 -6.40 -32.27 19.31
CA ARG A 338 -7.52 -32.74 18.47
C ARG A 338 -8.12 -31.64 17.61
N GLU A 339 -8.34 -30.46 18.19
CA GLU A 339 -8.87 -29.30 17.46
C GLU A 339 -7.92 -28.80 16.36
N ASN A 340 -6.61 -29.03 16.53
CA ASN A 340 -5.58 -28.67 15.56
C ASN A 340 -5.17 -29.84 14.64
N GLY A 341 -5.96 -30.93 14.62
CA GLY A 341 -5.84 -32.04 13.65
C GLY A 341 -4.82 -33.13 13.99
N LEU A 342 -4.15 -33.08 15.15
CA LEU A 342 -3.17 -34.07 15.59
C LEU A 342 -3.84 -35.15 16.47
N HIS A 343 -4.68 -35.99 15.87
CA HIS A 343 -5.48 -36.97 16.60
C HIS A 343 -4.66 -38.08 17.28
N ASP A 344 -3.63 -38.59 16.61
CA ASP A 344 -2.79 -39.67 17.15
C ASP A 344 -1.96 -39.16 18.33
N THR A 345 -1.24 -38.05 18.14
CA THR A 345 -0.49 -37.39 19.20
C THR A 345 -1.41 -36.98 20.36
N ALA A 346 -2.62 -36.47 20.09
CA ALA A 346 -3.59 -36.16 21.14
C ALA A 346 -4.00 -37.37 21.97
N ARG A 347 -4.19 -38.53 21.32
CA ARG A 347 -4.54 -39.79 21.99
C ARG A 347 -3.40 -40.28 22.86
N GLU A 348 -2.16 -40.17 22.39
CA GLU A 348 -0.97 -40.53 23.17
C GLU A 348 -0.73 -39.58 24.34
N VAL A 349 -0.96 -38.28 24.16
CA VAL A 349 -0.92 -37.27 25.22
C VAL A 349 -1.98 -37.56 26.28
N ALA A 350 -3.23 -37.82 25.88
CA ALA A 350 -4.31 -38.19 26.82
C ALA A 350 -3.98 -39.46 27.61
N LEU A 351 -3.34 -40.44 26.95
CA LEU A 351 -2.89 -41.66 27.59
C LEU A 351 -1.75 -41.37 28.60
N CYS A 352 -0.84 -40.47 28.29
CA CYS A 352 0.21 -40.03 29.22
C CYS A 352 -0.35 -39.23 30.40
N GLU A 353 -1.33 -38.35 30.17
CA GLU A 353 -2.08 -37.61 31.20
C GLU A 353 -2.79 -38.58 32.16
N ALA A 354 -3.42 -39.65 31.64
CA ALA A 354 -4.02 -40.69 32.44
C ALA A 354 -2.99 -41.52 33.23
N MET A 355 -1.83 -41.85 32.62
CA MET A 355 -0.73 -42.53 33.30
C MET A 355 -0.17 -41.69 34.47
N ASN A 356 -0.14 -40.36 34.36
CA ASN A 356 0.27 -39.47 35.45
C ASN A 356 -0.72 -39.46 36.62
N ARG A 357 -2.00 -39.72 36.36
CA ARG A 357 -3.10 -39.64 37.33
C ARG A 357 -3.34 -40.95 38.08
N ASN A 358 -2.66 -42.03 37.69
CA ASN A 358 -3.08 -43.38 38.02
C ASN A 358 -2.57 -43.88 39.38
N LYS A 359 -3.24 -43.46 40.45
CA LYS A 359 -3.09 -44.05 41.79
C LYS A 359 -3.78 -45.42 41.91
N GLU A 360 -4.79 -45.69 41.09
CA GLU A 360 -5.62 -46.91 41.15
C GLU A 360 -4.89 -48.16 40.65
N LEU A 361 -4.01 -48.04 39.64
CA LEU A 361 -3.13 -49.14 39.23
C LEU A 361 -2.12 -49.53 40.32
N ALA A 362 -1.59 -48.55 41.07
CA ALA A 362 -0.64 -48.80 42.14
C ALA A 362 -1.28 -49.57 43.30
N GLU A 363 -2.55 -49.31 43.59
CA GLU A 363 -3.34 -50.06 44.59
C GLU A 363 -3.75 -51.45 44.07
N GLY A 364 -4.11 -51.55 42.78
CA GLY A 364 -4.49 -52.82 42.13
C GLY A 364 -3.35 -53.83 41.98
N ASP A 365 -2.12 -53.38 41.69
CA ASP A 365 -0.93 -54.25 41.54
C ASP A 365 -0.58 -55.01 42.83
N VAL A 366 -1.07 -54.54 43.98
CA VAL A 366 -0.70 -55.08 45.29
C VAL A 366 -1.84 -55.89 45.91
N GLY A 367 -3.03 -55.93 45.29
CA GLY A 367 -4.20 -56.61 45.86
C GLY A 367 -3.92 -58.05 46.33
N ASP A 368 -3.17 -58.81 45.53
CA ASP A 368 -2.83 -60.21 45.84
C ASP A 368 -1.67 -60.33 46.86
N ALA A 369 -0.75 -59.37 46.90
CA ALA A 369 0.38 -59.36 47.82
C ALA A 369 0.00 -58.90 49.24
N VAL A 370 -1.05 -58.06 49.35
CA VAL A 370 -1.56 -57.57 50.64
C VAL A 370 -2.03 -58.70 51.54
N GLY A 371 -2.57 -59.80 50.98
CA GLY A 371 -3.12 -60.93 51.72
C GLY A 371 -2.18 -61.58 52.76
N ARG A 372 -0.86 -61.36 52.67
CA ARG A 372 0.12 -61.90 53.63
C ARG A 372 0.32 -61.01 54.88
N PHE A 373 -0.23 -59.79 54.92
CA PHE A 373 -0.11 -58.84 56.05
C PHE A 373 -1.06 -59.13 57.24
N VAL A 374 -1.72 -60.28 57.29
CA VAL A 374 -2.70 -60.65 58.34
C VAL A 374 -2.07 -60.77 59.74
N SER A 375 -0.81 -61.18 59.82
CA SER A 375 -0.12 -61.43 61.11
C SER A 375 0.38 -60.14 61.77
N LYS A 376 -0.32 -59.69 62.83
CA LYS A 376 0.04 -58.48 63.63
C LYS A 376 1.49 -58.52 64.15
N GLY A 377 2.01 -59.70 64.49
CA GLY A 377 3.37 -59.84 65.03
C GLY A 377 4.45 -59.62 63.98
N GLU A 378 4.30 -60.20 62.79
CA GLU A 378 5.29 -60.12 61.71
C GLU A 378 5.38 -58.72 61.11
N VAL A 379 4.22 -58.07 60.94
CA VAL A 379 4.12 -56.70 60.41
C VAL A 379 4.78 -55.68 61.33
N LYS A 380 4.68 -55.82 62.66
CA LYS A 380 5.38 -54.95 63.61
C LYS A 380 6.90 -55.02 63.45
N THR A 381 7.45 -56.22 63.27
CA THR A 381 8.89 -56.42 63.03
C THR A 381 9.36 -55.74 61.74
N LEU A 382 8.55 -55.85 60.68
CA LEU A 382 8.82 -55.21 59.40
C LEU A 382 8.78 -53.68 59.52
N LEU A 383 7.73 -53.13 60.13
CA LEU A 383 7.55 -51.69 60.32
C LEU A 383 8.61 -51.08 61.24
N SER A 384 8.99 -51.78 62.32
CA SER A 384 10.11 -51.38 63.18
C SER A 384 11.41 -51.28 62.39
N SER A 385 11.66 -52.24 61.50
CA SER A 385 12.86 -52.28 60.66
C SER A 385 12.85 -51.14 59.62
N LEU A 386 11.70 -50.86 59.00
CA LEU A 386 11.52 -49.76 58.05
C LEU A 386 11.73 -48.39 58.69
N VAL A 387 11.20 -48.17 59.90
CA VAL A 387 11.33 -46.88 60.59
C VAL A 387 12.72 -46.69 61.21
N SER A 388 13.39 -47.78 61.61
CA SER A 388 14.79 -47.75 62.07
C SER A 388 15.83 -47.60 60.94
N GLY A 389 15.40 -47.68 59.68
CA GLY A 389 16.26 -47.55 58.50
C GLY A 389 16.79 -46.12 58.29
N THR A 390 17.80 -45.99 57.41
CA THR A 390 18.44 -44.71 57.06
C THR A 390 17.69 -43.90 56.00
N ASP A 391 16.70 -44.49 55.33
CA ASP A 391 15.96 -43.85 54.22
C ASP A 391 14.84 -42.94 54.74
N ALA A 392 15.05 -41.62 54.64
CA ALA A 392 14.09 -40.62 55.11
C ALA A 392 12.74 -40.67 54.37
N VAL A 393 12.74 -40.97 53.07
CA VAL A 393 11.52 -41.02 52.23
C VAL A 393 10.61 -42.16 52.67
N VAL A 394 11.20 -43.31 53.03
CA VAL A 394 10.48 -44.47 53.56
C VAL A 394 9.91 -44.17 54.94
N ARG A 395 10.68 -43.52 55.83
CA ARG A 395 10.21 -43.15 57.17
C ARG A 395 9.05 -42.17 57.14
N ASP A 396 9.14 -41.13 56.31
CA ASP A 396 8.10 -40.11 56.19
C ASP A 396 6.82 -40.68 55.57
N ALA A 397 6.95 -41.58 54.59
CA ALA A 397 5.81 -42.29 54.01
C ALA A 397 5.11 -43.21 55.02
N VAL A 398 5.87 -43.99 55.80
CA VAL A 398 5.31 -44.86 56.84
C VAL A 398 4.68 -44.04 57.97
N ALA A 399 5.34 -42.95 58.39
CA ALA A 399 4.81 -42.01 59.37
C ALA A 399 3.50 -41.35 58.93
N GLY A 400 3.41 -40.95 57.66
CA GLY A 400 2.19 -40.37 57.07
C GLY A 400 1.03 -41.36 56.93
N ILE A 401 1.31 -42.64 56.62
CA ILE A 401 0.28 -43.69 56.48
C ILE A 401 -0.33 -44.07 57.84
N PHE A 402 0.49 -44.14 58.89
CA PHE A 402 0.04 -44.54 60.24
C PHE A 402 -0.18 -43.38 61.21
N GLY A 403 0.05 -42.13 60.79
CA GLY A 403 -0.14 -40.93 61.61
C GLY A 403 0.82 -40.84 62.81
N ILE A 404 2.07 -41.28 62.65
CA ILE A 404 3.08 -41.36 63.74
C ILE A 404 4.09 -40.21 63.59
N GLY A 405 4.59 -39.66 64.71
CA GLY A 405 5.74 -38.74 64.69
C GLY A 405 7.07 -39.47 64.44
N THR A 406 8.01 -38.85 63.72
CA THR A 406 9.33 -39.39 63.33
C THR A 406 10.34 -39.53 64.49
N THR A 407 9.93 -40.15 65.60
CA THR A 407 10.74 -40.33 66.83
C THR A 407 11.16 -41.79 67.06
N ILE A 408 12.24 -42.00 67.83
CA ILE A 408 13.10 -43.20 67.82
C ILE A 408 12.49 -44.41 68.56
N THR A 409 11.46 -44.23 69.39
CA THR A 409 10.79 -45.32 70.13
C THR A 409 9.29 -45.31 69.87
N ILE A 410 8.83 -46.16 68.96
CA ILE A 410 7.42 -46.28 68.59
C ILE A 410 6.82 -47.50 69.31
N ASP A 411 5.76 -47.27 70.09
CA ASP A 411 4.92 -48.35 70.61
C ASP A 411 3.94 -48.81 69.52
N TRP A 412 4.34 -49.86 68.80
CA TRP A 412 3.52 -50.42 67.74
C TRP A 412 2.22 -51.08 68.23
N ASP A 413 2.08 -51.40 69.52
CA ASP A 413 0.81 -51.91 70.04
C ASP A 413 -0.24 -50.82 70.16
N ALA A 414 0.15 -49.64 70.66
CA ALA A 414 -0.70 -48.45 70.70
C ALA A 414 -1.05 -47.95 69.29
N VAL A 415 -0.07 -47.91 68.38
CA VAL A 415 -0.30 -47.51 66.97
C VAL A 415 -1.26 -48.47 66.28
N MET A 416 -1.06 -49.79 66.39
CA MET A 416 -1.93 -50.77 65.73
C MET A 416 -3.37 -50.79 66.28
N GLN A 417 -3.56 -50.37 67.54
CA GLN A 417 -4.89 -50.15 68.12
C GLN A 417 -5.52 -48.85 67.62
N ASN A 418 -4.77 -47.75 67.58
CA ASN A 418 -5.24 -46.44 67.12
C ASN A 418 -5.69 -46.45 65.66
N VAL A 419 -5.00 -47.21 64.80
CA VAL A 419 -5.35 -47.32 63.38
C VAL A 419 -6.35 -48.49 63.12
N ASP A 420 -6.82 -49.17 64.18
CA ASP A 420 -7.73 -50.31 64.12
C ASP A 420 -7.31 -51.36 63.05
N TRP A 421 -6.12 -51.92 63.23
CA TRP A 421 -5.54 -52.89 62.31
C TRP A 421 -6.49 -54.06 62.02
N SER A 422 -7.23 -54.53 63.02
CA SER A 422 -8.22 -55.61 62.90
C SER A 422 -9.21 -55.42 61.74
N ASN A 423 -9.71 -54.20 61.55
CA ASN A 423 -10.71 -53.89 60.54
C ASN A 423 -10.13 -53.20 59.29
N ASN A 424 -8.93 -52.60 59.38
CA ASN A 424 -8.36 -51.77 58.32
C ASN A 424 -7.01 -52.26 57.75
N TRP A 425 -6.51 -53.43 58.18
CA TRP A 425 -5.18 -53.91 57.76
C TRP A 425 -5.00 -53.99 56.25
N GLN A 426 -6.02 -54.42 55.49
CA GLN A 426 -5.95 -54.48 54.02
C GLN A 426 -5.70 -53.10 53.44
N ARG A 427 -6.48 -52.09 53.86
CA ARG A 427 -6.34 -50.71 53.38
C ARG A 427 -4.97 -50.11 53.69
N LEU A 428 -4.44 -50.37 54.89
CA LEU A 428 -3.14 -49.84 55.33
C LEU A 428 -1.96 -50.56 54.67
N ALA A 429 -2.05 -51.88 54.48
CA ALA A 429 -1.07 -52.66 53.74
C ALA A 429 -1.06 -52.29 52.25
N THR A 430 -2.22 -52.06 51.64
CA THR A 430 -2.32 -51.51 50.28
C THR A 430 -1.65 -50.14 50.21
N ALA A 431 -1.91 -49.24 51.16
CA ALA A 431 -1.28 -47.92 51.17
C ALA A 431 0.26 -47.98 51.31
N LEU A 432 0.79 -48.90 52.13
CA LEU A 432 2.23 -49.12 52.30
C LEU A 432 2.90 -49.59 51.01
N LEU A 433 2.36 -50.64 50.40
CA LEU A 433 2.96 -51.26 49.23
C LEU A 433 2.65 -50.49 47.93
N SER A 434 1.63 -49.64 47.93
CA SER A 434 1.36 -48.68 46.83
C SER A 434 2.44 -47.61 46.73
N ASN A 435 3.22 -47.37 47.79
CA ASN A 435 4.37 -46.49 47.76
C ASN A 435 5.63 -47.28 47.29
N SER A 436 6.16 -46.93 46.12
CA SER A 436 7.30 -47.65 45.51
C SER A 436 8.59 -47.62 46.34
N ALA A 437 8.85 -46.54 47.08
CA ALA A 437 10.04 -46.46 47.95
C ALA A 437 9.92 -47.42 49.13
N VAL A 438 8.73 -47.47 49.74
CA VAL A 438 8.40 -48.39 50.83
C VAL A 438 8.43 -49.84 50.34
N LEU A 439 7.88 -50.13 49.15
CA LEU A 439 7.91 -51.45 48.52
C LEU A 439 9.34 -51.95 48.29
N SER A 440 10.24 -51.12 47.74
CA SER A 440 11.66 -51.46 47.54
C SER A 440 12.38 -51.76 48.85
N ALA A 441 12.12 -50.97 49.88
CA ALA A 441 12.67 -51.20 51.21
C ALA A 441 12.16 -52.51 51.84
N ILE A 442 10.87 -52.83 51.67
CA ILE A 442 10.29 -54.09 52.13
C ILE A 442 10.94 -55.29 51.44
N VAL A 443 11.12 -55.27 50.12
CA VAL A 443 11.78 -56.36 49.39
C VAL A 443 13.21 -56.60 49.88
N LYS A 444 13.99 -55.54 50.06
CA LYS A 444 15.36 -55.63 50.61
C LYS A 444 15.36 -56.22 52.02
N LEU A 445 14.44 -55.78 52.87
CA LEU A 445 14.32 -56.27 54.25
C LEU A 445 13.89 -57.74 54.31
N VAL A 446 12.96 -58.16 53.45
CA VAL A 446 12.51 -59.56 53.35
C VAL A 446 13.65 -60.46 52.86
N LYS A 447 14.36 -60.10 51.79
CA LYS A 447 15.52 -60.86 51.26
C LYS A 447 16.66 -60.96 52.28
N ASN A 448 16.97 -59.87 52.98
CA ASN A 448 18.01 -59.87 54.03
C ASN A 448 17.62 -60.72 55.25
N ALA A 449 16.34 -60.72 55.65
CA ALA A 449 15.85 -61.51 56.77
C ALA A 449 15.89 -63.02 56.49
N ILE A 450 15.63 -63.43 55.24
CA ILE A 450 15.73 -64.83 54.79
C ILE A 450 17.21 -65.29 54.83
N GLY A 451 18.11 -64.51 54.23
CA GLY A 451 19.53 -64.87 54.12
C GLY A 451 20.33 -64.85 55.43
N ALA A 452 20.02 -63.95 56.37
CA ALA A 452 20.81 -63.78 57.59
C ALA A 452 20.28 -64.51 58.83
N LYS A 453 19.02 -64.99 58.84
CA LYS A 453 18.37 -65.54 60.05
C LYS A 453 17.61 -66.87 59.87
N GLY A 454 17.52 -67.43 58.65
CA GLY A 454 16.81 -68.70 58.42
C GLY A 454 15.34 -68.70 58.88
N MET A 455 14.71 -67.53 59.01
CA MET A 455 13.34 -67.42 59.48
C MET A 455 12.35 -67.68 58.33
N SER A 456 11.73 -68.86 58.31
CA SER A 456 10.59 -69.13 57.42
C SER A 456 9.26 -68.86 58.17
N LYS A 457 8.71 -67.67 57.93
CA LYS A 457 7.38 -67.27 58.42
C LYS A 457 6.56 -66.67 57.27
N HIS A 458 5.26 -66.48 57.45
CA HIS A 458 4.32 -66.20 56.35
C HIS A 458 4.69 -64.96 55.50
N LEU A 459 5.24 -63.89 56.11
CA LEU A 459 5.76 -62.68 55.43
C LEU A 459 7.23 -62.77 54.97
N PHE A 460 8.00 -63.76 55.41
CA PHE A 460 9.44 -63.89 55.13
C PHE A 460 9.74 -65.20 54.39
N THR A 461 9.23 -65.31 53.16
CA THR A 461 9.43 -66.46 52.27
C THR A 461 9.98 -66.02 50.93
N ASP A 462 10.79 -66.85 50.27
CA ASP A 462 11.32 -66.58 48.92
C ASP A 462 10.17 -66.33 47.93
N GLU A 463 9.09 -67.12 47.97
CA GLU A 463 7.89 -66.92 47.13
C GLU A 463 7.27 -65.52 47.25
N TYR A 464 7.32 -64.92 48.44
CA TYR A 464 6.76 -63.58 48.67
C TYR A 464 7.74 -62.48 48.26
N ALA A 465 9.04 -62.71 48.48
CA ALA A 465 10.08 -61.82 47.99
C ALA A 465 10.06 -61.74 46.46
N ASP A 466 9.82 -62.86 45.79
CA ASP A 466 9.66 -62.93 44.34
C ASP A 466 8.36 -62.28 43.87
N GLN A 467 7.24 -62.49 44.57
CA GLN A 467 5.97 -61.78 44.28
C GLN A 467 6.11 -60.25 44.39
N LEU A 468 6.76 -59.76 45.45
CA LEU A 468 7.00 -58.32 45.63
C LEU A 468 8.05 -57.77 44.65
N GLN A 469 9.06 -58.58 44.28
CA GLN A 469 10.04 -58.22 43.25
C GLN A 469 9.38 -58.11 41.87
N LEU A 470 8.48 -59.03 41.51
CA LEU A 470 7.71 -58.97 40.27
C LEU A 470 6.86 -57.69 40.17
N ILE A 471 6.28 -57.24 41.30
CA ILE A 471 5.52 -55.98 41.35
C ILE A 471 6.46 -54.77 41.15
N LEU A 472 7.66 -54.80 41.73
CA LEU A 472 8.68 -53.77 41.53
C LEU A 472 9.17 -53.73 40.07
N ASP A 473 9.53 -54.87 39.51
CA ASP A 473 10.01 -55.00 38.13
C ASP A 473 8.94 -54.52 37.15
N ALA A 474 7.66 -54.91 37.36
CA ALA A 474 6.55 -54.42 36.57
C ALA A 474 6.33 -52.90 36.69
N ARG A 475 6.58 -52.30 37.86
CA ARG A 475 6.52 -50.84 38.05
C ARG A 475 7.67 -50.11 37.37
N GLU A 476 8.87 -50.68 37.39
CA GLU A 476 10.04 -50.14 36.68
C GLU A 476 9.84 -50.21 35.15
N GLU A 477 9.33 -51.31 34.62
CA GLU A 477 8.97 -51.47 33.19
C GLU A 477 7.89 -50.45 32.76
N ARG A 478 6.85 -50.25 33.57
CA ARG A 478 5.81 -49.24 33.30
C ARG A 478 6.39 -47.82 33.32
N ALA A 479 7.30 -47.51 34.25
CA ALA A 479 7.98 -46.22 34.29
C ALA A 479 8.89 -46.00 33.06
N ALA A 480 9.58 -47.04 32.59
CA ALA A 480 10.36 -47.00 31.35
C ALA A 480 9.47 -46.73 30.13
N SER A 481 8.31 -47.40 30.04
CA SER A 481 7.34 -47.17 28.96
C SER A 481 6.77 -45.74 28.96
N ARG A 482 6.56 -45.15 30.15
CA ARG A 482 6.13 -43.75 30.31
C ARG A 482 7.20 -42.81 29.77
N LYS A 483 8.46 -43.02 30.15
CA LYS A 483 9.60 -42.22 29.67
C LYS A 483 9.70 -42.27 28.15
N GLN A 484 9.63 -43.46 27.56
CA GLN A 484 9.68 -43.64 26.11
C GLN A 484 8.54 -42.93 25.39
N ARG A 485 7.31 -42.98 25.92
CA ARG A 485 6.16 -42.27 25.32
C ARG A 485 6.32 -40.76 25.35
N ILE A 486 6.77 -40.20 26.46
CA ILE A 486 7.03 -38.76 26.57
C ILE A 486 8.09 -38.34 25.54
N GLU A 487 9.18 -39.11 25.42
CA GLU A 487 10.24 -38.84 24.45
C GLU A 487 9.73 -38.92 23.00
N ASN A 488 8.93 -39.93 22.66
CA ASN A 488 8.35 -40.06 21.32
C ASN A 488 7.42 -38.90 20.97
N ILE A 489 6.49 -38.53 21.87
CA ILE A 489 5.57 -37.39 21.67
C ILE A 489 6.37 -36.08 21.52
N ALA A 490 7.38 -35.88 22.38
CA ALA A 490 8.21 -34.68 22.33
C ALA A 490 9.02 -34.61 21.02
N GLN A 491 9.54 -35.73 20.51
CA GLN A 491 10.22 -35.81 19.22
C GLN A 491 9.27 -35.63 18.03
N GLU A 492 8.05 -36.15 18.13
CA GLU A 492 7.02 -36.01 17.11
C GLU A 492 6.57 -34.54 16.99
N LEU A 493 6.22 -33.89 18.10
CA LEU A 493 5.82 -32.48 18.12
C LEU A 493 6.96 -31.52 17.77
N SER A 494 8.21 -31.92 18.03
CA SER A 494 9.39 -31.16 17.60
C SER A 494 9.91 -31.55 16.21
N SER A 495 9.20 -32.38 15.44
CA SER A 495 9.53 -32.63 14.03
C SER A 495 9.40 -31.35 13.22
N PHE A 496 10.27 -31.14 12.22
CA PHE A 496 10.38 -29.87 11.47
C PHE A 496 9.02 -29.34 10.96
N GLU A 497 8.14 -30.23 10.51
CA GLU A 497 6.80 -29.89 10.01
C GLU A 497 5.88 -29.29 11.10
N ARG A 498 6.05 -29.71 12.35
CA ARG A 498 5.09 -29.45 13.45
C ARG A 498 5.60 -28.46 14.48
N VAL A 499 6.81 -27.93 14.33
CA VAL A 499 7.44 -27.02 15.30
C VAL A 499 6.62 -25.74 15.50
N ASP A 500 6.19 -25.10 14.41
CA ASP A 500 5.46 -23.83 14.51
C ASP A 500 4.07 -24.05 15.13
N LEU A 501 3.37 -25.11 14.71
CA LEU A 501 2.09 -25.50 15.33
C LEU A 501 2.26 -25.81 16.82
N SER A 502 3.33 -26.52 17.19
CA SER A 502 3.61 -26.85 18.59
C SER A 502 3.93 -25.61 19.42
N CYS A 503 4.68 -24.63 18.89
CA CYS A 503 4.89 -23.34 19.55
C CYS A 503 3.57 -22.59 19.79
N ASP A 504 2.68 -22.56 18.79
CA ASP A 504 1.38 -21.90 18.92
C ASP A 504 0.47 -22.60 19.94
N LEU A 505 0.50 -23.94 19.97
CA LEU A 505 -0.20 -24.74 20.97
C LEU A 505 0.35 -24.49 22.37
N LEU A 506 1.67 -24.52 22.55
CA LEU A 506 2.34 -24.27 23.83
C LEU A 506 1.97 -22.89 24.40
N ARG A 507 1.95 -21.84 23.56
CA ARG A 507 1.52 -20.50 23.98
C ARG A 507 0.08 -20.47 24.46
N LYS A 508 -0.84 -21.14 23.75
CA LYS A 508 -2.27 -21.20 24.11
C LYS A 508 -2.53 -22.02 25.39
N LEU A 509 -1.65 -22.97 25.71
CA LEU A 509 -1.72 -23.78 26.94
C LEU A 509 -1.21 -23.03 28.18
N GLY A 510 -0.66 -21.82 28.01
CA GLY A 510 -0.13 -21.02 29.11
C GLY A 510 1.35 -21.23 29.41
N VAL A 511 2.11 -21.84 28.48
CA VAL A 511 3.57 -21.90 28.59
C VAL A 511 4.14 -20.52 28.27
N ASP A 512 4.96 -19.99 29.18
CA ASP A 512 5.67 -18.74 28.95
C ASP A 512 6.74 -18.94 27.85
N MET A 513 6.57 -18.22 26.74
CA MET A 513 7.43 -18.28 25.55
C MET A 513 8.39 -17.08 25.47
N THR A 514 8.56 -16.30 26.54
CA THR A 514 9.41 -15.09 26.55
C THR A 514 10.82 -15.32 26.04
N GLU A 515 11.40 -16.51 26.23
CA GLU A 515 12.70 -16.90 25.66
C GLU A 515 12.70 -16.81 24.11
N LEU A 516 11.64 -17.33 23.47
CA LEU A 516 11.48 -17.25 22.01
C LEU A 516 11.06 -15.86 21.56
N ASP A 517 10.17 -15.21 22.30
CA ASP A 517 9.67 -13.88 21.93
C ASP A 517 10.78 -12.83 22.00
N THR A 518 11.67 -12.91 22.98
CA THR A 518 12.82 -12.01 23.10
C THR A 518 13.79 -12.23 21.94
N ALA A 519 14.11 -13.48 21.60
CA ALA A 519 14.98 -13.80 20.48
C ALA A 519 14.36 -13.38 19.13
N ALA A 520 13.06 -13.63 18.93
CA ALA A 520 12.35 -13.21 17.74
C ALA A 520 12.24 -11.69 17.63
N ALA A 521 11.95 -10.98 18.73
CA ALA A 521 11.92 -9.53 18.76
C ALA A 521 13.30 -8.92 18.43
N ALA A 522 14.38 -9.50 18.98
CA ALA A 522 15.74 -9.10 18.63
C ALA A 522 16.02 -9.23 17.12
N THR A 523 15.53 -10.32 16.50
CA THR A 523 15.72 -10.50 15.05
C THR A 523 14.82 -9.58 14.23
N ARG A 524 13.58 -9.30 14.69
CA ARG A 524 12.70 -8.33 14.02
C ARG A 524 13.29 -6.93 14.03
N ASN A 525 13.93 -6.53 15.13
CA ASN A 525 14.60 -5.23 15.23
C ASN A 525 15.77 -5.08 14.24
N MET A 526 16.35 -6.18 13.72
CA MET A 526 17.37 -6.11 12.66
C MET A 526 16.82 -5.60 11.32
N ASN A 527 15.52 -5.79 11.06
CA ASN A 527 14.86 -5.30 9.84
C ASN A 527 14.44 -3.83 9.94
N VAL A 528 14.58 -3.21 11.12
CA VAL A 528 14.21 -1.83 11.35
C VAL A 528 15.35 -0.93 10.93
N VAL A 529 15.04 0.09 10.14
CA VAL A 529 15.99 1.03 9.58
C VAL A 529 15.76 2.41 10.21
N GLN A 530 16.85 3.11 10.50
CA GLN A 530 16.81 4.51 10.92
C GLN A 530 16.34 5.38 9.76
N ARG A 531 15.32 6.21 9.99
CA ARG A 531 14.89 7.20 9.01
C ARG A 531 16.00 8.24 8.82
N PRO A 532 16.52 8.44 7.59
CA PRO A 532 17.61 9.37 7.36
C PRO A 532 17.20 10.83 7.61
N CYS A 533 18.11 11.62 8.20
CA CYS A 533 17.92 13.05 8.40
C CYS A 533 18.47 13.84 7.21
N ILE A 534 17.62 14.63 6.56
CA ILE A 534 17.99 15.44 5.40
C ILE A 534 18.08 16.91 5.79
N GLU A 535 19.25 17.49 5.64
CA GLU A 535 19.53 18.91 5.89
C GLU A 535 19.17 19.79 4.67
N ASP A 536 18.75 21.04 4.91
CA ASP A 536 18.41 22.00 3.85
C ASP A 536 19.59 22.30 2.91
N GLY A 537 20.82 22.35 3.44
CA GLY A 537 22.02 22.55 2.63
C GLY A 537 22.27 21.42 1.63
N LEU A 538 21.84 20.19 1.92
CA LEU A 538 21.93 19.09 0.96
C LEU A 538 20.86 19.26 -0.14
N LEU A 539 19.63 19.58 0.26
CA LEU A 539 18.53 19.82 -0.69
C LEU A 539 18.81 20.98 -1.64
N SER A 540 19.41 22.07 -1.17
CA SER A 540 19.78 23.20 -2.01
C SER A 540 20.86 22.82 -3.03
N LEU A 541 21.89 22.06 -2.63
CA LEU A 541 22.93 21.57 -3.55
C LEU A 541 22.35 20.66 -4.63
N VAL A 542 21.40 19.78 -4.28
CA VAL A 542 20.73 18.93 -5.27
C VAL A 542 19.82 19.77 -6.18
N LEU A 543 19.10 20.76 -5.66
CA LEU A 543 18.26 21.66 -6.45
C LEU A 543 19.08 22.51 -7.44
N GLU A 544 20.27 22.96 -7.05
CA GLU A 544 21.22 23.60 -7.95
C GLU A 544 21.68 22.65 -9.07
N ALA A 545 21.89 21.37 -8.75
CA ALA A 545 22.24 20.37 -9.76
C ALA A 545 21.06 20.10 -10.72
N VAL A 546 19.81 20.07 -10.23
CA VAL A 546 18.61 20.02 -11.08
C VAL A 546 18.55 21.24 -11.99
N THR A 547 18.80 22.43 -11.45
CA THR A 547 18.82 23.71 -12.18
C THR A 547 19.86 23.70 -13.31
N LYS A 548 21.07 23.20 -13.04
CA LYS A 548 22.13 23.07 -14.05
C LYS A 548 21.80 22.01 -15.11
N ARG A 549 21.12 20.92 -14.72
CA ARG A 549 20.72 19.84 -15.64
C ARG A 549 19.58 20.27 -16.57
N HIS A 550 18.65 21.08 -16.06
CA HIS A 550 17.45 21.55 -16.77
C HIS A 550 17.33 23.08 -16.69
N PRO A 551 18.20 23.83 -17.38
CA PRO A 551 18.18 25.30 -17.31
C PRO A 551 16.89 25.93 -17.84
N ASN A 552 16.19 25.22 -18.73
CA ASN A 552 14.89 25.64 -19.26
C ASN A 552 13.78 25.65 -18.19
N TRP A 553 13.91 24.90 -17.09
CA TRP A 553 12.92 24.89 -16.02
C TRP A 553 12.98 26.16 -15.19
N VAL A 554 14.17 26.68 -14.93
CA VAL A 554 14.33 28.00 -14.28
C VAL A 554 13.88 29.11 -15.21
N LYS A 555 14.27 29.06 -16.49
CA LYS A 555 13.86 30.07 -17.48
C LYS A 555 12.34 30.16 -17.65
N ALA A 556 11.64 29.02 -17.58
CA ALA A 556 10.19 28.95 -17.70
C ALA A 556 9.45 29.14 -16.36
N GLY A 557 10.16 29.43 -15.26
CA GLY A 557 9.55 29.66 -13.94
C GLY A 557 8.96 28.41 -13.27
N VAL A 558 9.45 27.22 -13.61
CA VAL A 558 9.00 25.95 -13.02
C VAL A 558 9.59 25.75 -11.64
N ILE A 559 10.88 26.05 -11.50
CA ILE A 559 11.60 26.01 -10.22
C ILE A 559 12.44 27.28 -10.05
N GLN A 560 12.69 27.65 -8.80
CA GLN A 560 13.67 28.68 -8.44
C GLN A 560 14.82 28.04 -7.66
N THR A 561 16.02 28.62 -7.75
CA THR A 561 17.23 28.07 -7.12
C THR A 561 17.25 28.23 -5.59
N THR A 562 16.36 29.04 -5.04
CA THR A 562 16.33 29.37 -3.61
C THR A 562 15.29 28.55 -2.87
N LEU A 563 15.68 28.08 -1.68
CA LEU A 563 14.84 27.32 -0.75
C LEU A 563 14.63 28.22 0.49
N LYS A 564 13.60 29.08 0.46
CA LYS A 564 13.36 30.04 1.55
C LYS A 564 12.23 29.57 2.45
N ASP A 565 11.12 29.17 1.84
CA ASP A 565 9.94 28.73 2.59
C ASP A 565 10.11 27.26 3.01
N PRO A 566 9.54 26.86 4.16
CA PRO A 566 9.62 25.48 4.64
C PRO A 566 8.95 24.46 3.69
N PHE A 567 8.07 24.93 2.80
CA PHE A 567 7.36 24.13 1.81
C PHE A 567 7.92 24.24 0.40
N ASP A 568 8.94 25.07 0.15
CA ASP A 568 9.47 25.28 -1.20
C ASP A 568 10.03 23.99 -1.80
N ALA A 569 10.64 23.12 -0.98
CA ALA A 569 11.16 21.83 -1.45
C ALA A 569 10.05 20.95 -2.06
N LEU A 570 8.91 20.84 -1.36
CA LEU A 570 7.76 20.09 -1.82
C LEU A 570 7.05 20.80 -2.99
N ARG A 571 6.95 22.13 -2.94
CA ARG A 571 6.39 22.97 -4.01
C ARG A 571 7.15 22.77 -5.31
N TRP A 572 8.49 22.85 -5.30
CA TRP A 572 9.30 22.61 -6.50
C TRP A 572 9.16 21.19 -7.01
N MET A 573 9.06 20.20 -6.12
CA MET A 573 8.79 18.83 -6.54
C MET A 573 7.41 18.70 -7.23
N MET A 574 6.38 19.36 -6.72
CA MET A 574 5.06 19.42 -7.35
C MET A 574 5.10 20.07 -8.74
N HIS A 575 5.82 21.19 -8.90
CA HIS A 575 5.94 21.86 -10.20
C HIS A 575 6.70 21.00 -11.22
N ILE A 576 7.75 20.30 -10.78
CA ILE A 576 8.46 19.32 -11.62
C ILE A 576 7.50 18.21 -12.05
N PHE A 577 6.75 17.62 -11.11
CA PHE A 577 5.76 16.59 -11.42
C PHE A 577 4.76 17.07 -12.47
N ILE A 578 4.14 18.23 -12.27
CA ILE A 578 3.17 18.81 -13.20
C ILE A 578 3.80 19.02 -14.58
N ARG A 579 4.99 19.60 -14.66
CA ARG A 579 5.64 19.85 -15.96
C ARG A 579 5.91 18.57 -16.75
N LEU A 580 6.25 17.48 -16.06
CA LEU A 580 6.58 16.22 -16.71
C LEU A 580 5.34 15.43 -17.13
N SER A 581 4.27 15.47 -16.32
CA SER A 581 3.05 14.68 -16.55
C SER A 581 1.97 15.42 -17.33
N TYR A 582 1.88 16.75 -17.21
CA TYR A 582 0.88 17.55 -17.91
C TYR A 582 1.28 17.76 -19.39
N VAL A 583 0.51 17.17 -20.30
CA VAL A 583 0.73 17.32 -21.75
C VAL A 583 -0.17 18.45 -22.30
N PRO A 584 0.40 19.51 -22.93
CA PRO A 584 -0.40 20.58 -23.53
C PRO A 584 -1.23 20.06 -24.70
N HIS A 585 -2.42 20.63 -24.94
CA HIS A 585 -3.40 20.10 -25.90
C HIS A 585 -2.84 19.88 -27.32
N ALA A 586 -2.03 20.80 -27.84
CA ALA A 586 -1.40 20.67 -29.16
C ALA A 586 -0.34 19.55 -29.20
N GLY A 587 0.43 19.39 -28.12
CA GLY A 587 1.37 18.29 -27.95
C GLY A 587 0.65 16.95 -27.88
N ALA A 588 -0.41 16.86 -27.07
CA ALA A 588 -1.22 15.65 -26.93
C ALA A 588 -1.84 15.19 -28.26
N ALA A 589 -2.43 16.12 -29.03
CA ALA A 589 -2.97 15.83 -30.35
C ALA A 589 -1.88 15.34 -31.32
N THR A 590 -0.70 15.97 -31.29
CA THR A 590 0.43 15.60 -32.15
C THR A 590 0.97 14.21 -31.81
N ILE A 591 1.17 13.89 -30.53
CA ILE A 591 1.62 12.58 -30.07
C ILE A 591 0.62 11.48 -30.46
N ALA A 592 -0.68 11.74 -30.29
CA ALA A 592 -1.73 10.79 -30.70
C ALA A 592 -1.75 10.57 -32.23
N ARG A 593 -1.47 11.61 -33.03
CA ARG A 593 -1.37 11.48 -34.49
C ARG A 593 -0.18 10.62 -34.91
N LEU A 594 0.99 10.76 -34.28
CA LEU A 594 2.23 10.10 -34.69
C LEU A 594 2.13 8.57 -34.64
N SER A 595 1.91 7.99 -33.45
CA SER A 595 1.97 6.53 -33.27
C SER A 595 0.61 5.84 -33.36
N ARG A 596 -0.49 6.55 -33.04
CA ARG A 596 -1.85 5.98 -33.09
C ARG A 596 -2.61 6.35 -34.35
N ARG A 597 -2.01 7.16 -35.24
CA ARG A 597 -2.60 7.58 -36.52
C ARG A 597 -3.98 8.24 -36.35
N ARG A 598 -4.19 8.94 -35.22
CA ARG A 598 -5.43 9.70 -35.00
C ARG A 598 -5.52 10.81 -36.05
N ILE A 599 -6.57 10.79 -36.85
CA ILE A 599 -6.83 11.75 -37.92
C ILE A 599 -7.50 13.02 -37.39
N GLY A 600 -7.35 14.13 -38.12
CA GLY A 600 -7.92 15.43 -37.79
C GLY A 600 -6.88 16.57 -37.93
N PRO A 601 -7.31 17.80 -38.23
CA PRO A 601 -6.42 18.95 -38.18
C PRO A 601 -5.95 19.19 -36.75
N ILE A 602 -4.72 19.73 -36.61
CA ILE A 602 -4.16 20.11 -35.32
C ILE A 602 -3.83 21.59 -35.37
N GLY A 603 -4.53 22.36 -34.56
CA GLY A 603 -4.26 23.78 -34.38
C GLY A 603 -3.02 24.00 -33.54
N LEU A 604 -2.11 24.86 -34.01
CA LEU A 604 -0.88 25.25 -33.31
C LEU A 604 -0.96 26.68 -32.75
N GLU A 605 -1.98 27.42 -33.14
CA GLU A 605 -2.19 28.80 -32.72
C GLU A 605 -2.77 28.89 -31.30
N PRO A 606 -2.47 29.95 -30.53
CA PRO A 606 -2.96 30.10 -29.15
C PRO A 606 -4.48 30.27 -29.05
N HIS A 607 -5.13 30.75 -30.12
CA HIS A 607 -6.58 30.90 -30.21
C HIS A 607 -7.30 29.62 -30.68
N GLN A 608 -6.56 28.57 -31.02
CA GLN A 608 -7.11 27.26 -31.40
C GLN A 608 -6.98 26.29 -30.22
N PHE A 609 -7.98 25.44 -30.04
CA PHE A 609 -7.95 24.38 -29.03
C PHE A 609 -8.25 23.02 -29.66
N ASN A 610 -7.45 22.02 -29.33
CA ASN A 610 -7.54 20.69 -29.92
C ASN A 610 -8.39 19.78 -29.03
N VAL A 611 -9.65 19.55 -29.43
CA VAL A 611 -10.58 18.70 -28.68
C VAL A 611 -10.42 17.24 -29.12
N PRO A 612 -10.05 16.31 -28.21
CA PRO A 612 -10.14 14.89 -28.51
C PRO A 612 -11.61 14.45 -28.52
N ALA A 613 -12.07 13.93 -29.66
CA ALA A 613 -13.46 13.53 -29.87
C ALA A 613 -13.56 12.15 -30.53
N GLU A 614 -14.72 11.52 -30.40
CA GLU A 614 -15.11 10.30 -31.10
C GLU A 614 -16.16 10.62 -32.16
N LEU A 615 -16.09 9.92 -33.30
CA LEU A 615 -17.08 9.94 -34.36
C LEU A 615 -17.59 8.53 -34.59
N GLY A 616 -18.85 8.28 -34.22
CA GLY A 616 -19.55 7.04 -34.51
C GLY A 616 -20.40 7.18 -35.75
N PHE A 617 -20.19 6.31 -36.74
CA PHE A 617 -20.98 6.23 -37.97
C PHE A 617 -21.15 4.75 -38.36
N VAL A 618 -22.06 4.49 -39.30
CA VAL A 618 -22.41 3.13 -39.73
C VAL A 618 -22.10 2.97 -41.21
N GLU A 619 -21.49 1.85 -41.59
CA GLU A 619 -21.32 1.46 -42.99
C GLU A 619 -22.06 0.14 -43.22
N GLN A 620 -22.85 0.09 -44.30
CA GLN A 620 -23.53 -1.13 -44.70
C GLN A 620 -23.46 -1.28 -46.22
N TYR A 621 -22.70 -2.29 -46.65
CA TYR A 621 -22.64 -2.68 -48.05
C TYR A 621 -23.36 -4.02 -48.19
N ASP A 622 -24.47 -4.04 -48.94
CA ASP A 622 -25.21 -5.28 -49.15
C ASP A 622 -24.35 -6.26 -49.94
N ASN A 623 -23.98 -7.36 -49.30
CA ASN A 623 -23.13 -8.39 -49.89
C ASN A 623 -23.92 -9.65 -50.30
N LEU A 624 -25.25 -9.64 -50.15
CA LEU A 624 -26.11 -10.80 -50.34
C LEU A 624 -26.87 -10.71 -51.67
N GLN A 625 -28.00 -10.01 -51.67
CA GLN A 625 -28.98 -10.06 -52.75
C GLN A 625 -28.88 -8.83 -53.66
N TYR A 626 -28.67 -7.65 -53.06
CA TYR A 626 -28.77 -6.40 -53.81
C TYR A 626 -27.47 -6.05 -54.53
N LYS A 627 -26.35 -6.70 -54.19
CA LYS A 627 -24.97 -6.42 -54.63
C LYS A 627 -24.72 -6.10 -56.11
N ARG A 628 -25.37 -6.78 -57.07
CA ARG A 628 -24.85 -6.90 -58.46
C ARG A 628 -25.75 -6.45 -59.61
N TYR A 629 -27.01 -6.15 -59.34
CA TYR A 629 -27.98 -5.73 -60.38
C TYR A 629 -28.26 -4.23 -60.27
N ASP A 630 -29.02 -3.67 -61.22
CA ASP A 630 -29.31 -2.24 -61.29
C ASP A 630 -29.91 -1.66 -60.00
N TRP A 631 -30.63 -2.48 -59.24
CA TRP A 631 -31.17 -2.07 -57.94
C TRP A 631 -30.11 -1.83 -56.87
N GLN A 632 -28.86 -2.23 -57.09
CA GLN A 632 -27.76 -2.00 -56.18
C GLN A 632 -27.56 -0.50 -55.96
N GLY A 633 -27.65 0.31 -57.01
CA GLY A 633 -27.33 1.74 -56.92
C GLY A 633 -28.25 2.48 -55.96
N TRP A 634 -29.56 2.34 -56.14
CA TRP A 634 -30.52 3.05 -55.28
C TRP A 634 -30.67 2.38 -53.90
N TYR A 635 -30.52 1.05 -53.80
CA TYR A 635 -30.55 0.36 -52.51
C TYR A 635 -29.34 0.74 -51.66
N GLN A 636 -28.15 0.83 -52.26
CA GLN A 636 -26.95 1.33 -51.60
C GLN A 636 -27.12 2.78 -51.16
N ARG A 637 -27.66 3.66 -52.02
CA ARG A 637 -27.96 5.05 -51.62
C ARG A 637 -28.98 5.10 -50.47
N MET A 638 -30.00 4.25 -50.47
CA MET A 638 -30.99 4.19 -49.40
C MET A 638 -30.35 3.79 -48.06
N LEU A 639 -29.43 2.82 -48.06
CA LEU A 639 -28.69 2.43 -46.85
C LEU A 639 -27.77 3.56 -46.36
N ASP A 640 -27.05 4.22 -47.26
CA ASP A 640 -26.15 5.32 -46.91
C ASP A 640 -26.93 6.49 -46.27
N VAL A 641 -28.08 6.85 -46.85
CA VAL A 641 -28.94 7.93 -46.32
C VAL A 641 -29.65 7.50 -45.03
N HIS A 642 -30.07 6.24 -44.90
CA HIS A 642 -30.60 5.72 -43.64
C HIS A 642 -29.57 5.82 -42.51
N ASN A 643 -28.30 5.59 -42.84
CA ASN A 643 -27.16 5.61 -41.93
C ASN A 643 -26.41 6.95 -41.91
N ARG A 644 -27.06 8.04 -42.34
CA ARG A 644 -26.46 9.38 -42.39
C ARG A 644 -26.02 9.93 -41.03
N ASN A 645 -26.56 9.40 -39.93
CA ASN A 645 -26.24 9.84 -38.58
C ASN A 645 -24.74 9.76 -38.30
N VAL A 646 -24.19 10.84 -37.77
CA VAL A 646 -22.87 10.84 -37.16
C VAL A 646 -22.99 11.28 -35.71
N SER A 647 -22.66 10.38 -34.79
CA SER A 647 -22.59 10.65 -33.36
C SER A 647 -21.23 11.25 -33.02
N LEU A 648 -21.16 12.55 -32.73
CA LEU A 648 -19.96 13.25 -32.27
C LEU A 648 -19.94 13.33 -30.74
N ARG A 649 -18.88 12.80 -30.11
CA ARG A 649 -18.74 12.77 -28.64
C ARG A 649 -17.44 13.39 -28.15
N CYS A 650 -17.48 14.06 -27.01
CA CYS A 650 -16.30 14.41 -26.22
C CYS A 650 -16.62 14.38 -24.72
N ARG A 651 -15.66 13.91 -23.91
CA ARG A 651 -15.79 13.96 -22.45
C ARG A 651 -15.52 15.38 -21.98
N ILE A 652 -16.32 15.87 -21.03
CA ILE A 652 -16.12 17.21 -20.48
C ILE A 652 -14.77 17.30 -19.74
N CYS A 653 -14.30 16.21 -19.13
CA CYS A 653 -12.98 16.15 -18.49
C CYS A 653 -11.83 16.53 -19.45
N ASP A 654 -11.91 16.10 -20.72
CA ASP A 654 -10.86 16.39 -21.71
C ASP A 654 -10.90 17.85 -22.20
N LEU A 655 -12.01 18.56 -21.98
CA LEU A 655 -12.13 20.00 -22.24
C LEU A 655 -11.52 20.85 -21.12
N GLN A 656 -11.37 20.29 -19.91
CA GLN A 656 -10.82 20.98 -18.74
C GLN A 656 -9.28 20.96 -18.75
N ARG A 657 -8.67 21.53 -19.78
CA ARG A 657 -7.21 21.67 -19.97
C ARG A 657 -6.83 23.14 -20.15
N LEU A 658 -5.58 23.50 -19.89
CA LEU A 658 -5.05 24.82 -20.25
C LEU A 658 -5.10 25.05 -21.76
N ASP A 659 -5.65 26.19 -22.16
CA ASP A 659 -5.61 26.71 -23.52
C ASP A 659 -4.24 27.33 -23.85
N GLY A 660 -4.06 27.75 -25.11
CA GLY A 660 -2.80 28.34 -25.58
C GLY A 660 -2.42 29.66 -24.91
N ASN A 661 -3.36 30.31 -24.20
CA ASN A 661 -3.11 31.54 -23.44
C ASN A 661 -2.87 31.27 -21.95
N GLY A 662 -2.94 30.02 -21.51
CA GLY A 662 -2.71 29.61 -20.12
C GLY A 662 -3.95 29.66 -19.23
N VAL A 663 -5.13 29.97 -19.78
CA VAL A 663 -6.41 29.90 -19.06
C VAL A 663 -6.97 28.49 -19.19
N GLN A 664 -7.68 27.99 -18.18
CA GLN A 664 -8.39 26.73 -18.33
C GLN A 664 -9.46 26.83 -19.43
N PHE A 665 -9.45 25.93 -20.41
CA PHE A 665 -10.34 25.97 -21.57
C PHE A 665 -11.81 25.88 -21.13
N VAL A 666 -12.15 24.87 -20.35
CA VAL A 666 -13.44 24.76 -19.65
C VAL A 666 -13.17 24.66 -18.15
N ASP A 667 -13.58 25.67 -17.40
CA ASP A 667 -13.63 25.65 -15.93
C ASP A 667 -15.00 25.19 -15.42
N MET A 668 -15.18 25.21 -14.09
CA MET A 668 -16.44 24.82 -13.44
C MET A 668 -17.65 25.63 -13.95
N GLN A 669 -17.53 26.95 -14.11
CA GLN A 669 -18.66 27.80 -14.50
C GLN A 669 -18.98 27.63 -15.99
N THR A 670 -17.96 27.46 -16.80
CA THR A 670 -18.06 27.12 -18.23
C THR A 670 -18.73 25.77 -18.41
N GLU A 671 -18.40 24.77 -17.59
CA GLU A 671 -19.07 23.47 -17.59
C GLU A 671 -20.54 23.58 -17.18
N ARG A 672 -20.86 24.30 -16.09
CA ARG A 672 -22.26 24.52 -15.67
C ARG A 672 -23.07 25.14 -16.79
N ARG A 673 -22.52 26.16 -17.45
CA ARG A 673 -23.16 26.82 -18.60
C ARG A 673 -23.31 25.85 -19.78
N LEU A 674 -22.28 25.08 -20.11
CA LEU A 674 -22.31 24.06 -21.17
C LEU A 674 -23.42 23.03 -20.94
N ARG A 675 -23.54 22.51 -19.72
CA ARG A 675 -24.55 21.51 -19.34
C ARG A 675 -25.98 22.08 -19.47
N ILE A 676 -26.19 23.34 -19.11
CA ILE A 676 -27.49 24.01 -19.24
C ILE A 676 -27.83 24.27 -20.72
N LEU A 677 -26.86 24.71 -21.53
CA LEU A 677 -27.07 24.94 -22.97
C LEU A 677 -27.36 23.64 -23.73
N ALA A 678 -26.68 22.56 -23.38
CA ALA A 678 -26.78 21.29 -24.07
C ALA A 678 -27.90 20.38 -23.53
N GLN A 679 -28.42 20.63 -22.32
CA GLN A 679 -29.49 19.87 -21.65
C GLN A 679 -29.31 18.34 -21.77
N HIS A 680 -30.22 17.66 -22.47
CA HIS A 680 -30.26 16.22 -22.67
C HIS A 680 -29.12 15.66 -23.54
N ARG A 681 -28.37 16.53 -24.23
CA ARG A 681 -27.21 16.15 -25.05
C ARG A 681 -25.96 15.87 -24.21
N VAL A 682 -26.01 16.12 -22.91
CA VAL A 682 -24.97 15.71 -21.96
C VAL A 682 -25.49 14.58 -21.08
N GLY A 683 -24.80 13.43 -21.11
CA GLY A 683 -25.08 12.28 -20.26
C GLY A 683 -23.78 11.69 -19.73
N MET A 684 -23.75 11.27 -18.46
CA MET A 684 -22.55 10.68 -17.82
C MET A 684 -21.26 11.52 -17.93
N GLY A 685 -21.38 12.85 -18.06
CA GLY A 685 -20.23 13.74 -18.27
C GLY A 685 -19.66 13.76 -19.69
N VAL A 686 -20.41 13.21 -20.66
CA VAL A 686 -20.07 13.21 -22.09
C VAL A 686 -21.07 14.07 -22.85
N LEU A 687 -20.56 15.01 -23.63
CA LEU A 687 -21.36 15.75 -24.60
C LEU A 687 -21.48 14.91 -25.88
N LYS A 688 -22.70 14.62 -26.31
CA LYS A 688 -23.00 13.88 -27.54
C LYS A 688 -23.91 14.71 -28.45
N LEU A 689 -23.45 14.97 -29.66
CA LEU A 689 -24.23 15.60 -30.73
C LEU A 689 -24.47 14.56 -31.82
N ASP A 690 -25.72 14.15 -32.01
CA ASP A 690 -26.12 13.30 -33.13
C ASP A 690 -26.53 14.22 -34.30
N ALA A 691 -25.79 14.12 -35.42
CA ALA A 691 -25.97 14.97 -36.59
C ALA A 691 -26.60 14.18 -37.74
N ASP A 692 -27.87 14.48 -38.01
CA ASP A 692 -28.71 13.78 -39.00
C ASP A 692 -29.22 14.69 -40.13
N LYS A 693 -28.67 15.92 -40.23
CA LYS A 693 -29.24 17.00 -41.04
C LYS A 693 -29.13 16.75 -42.54
N TYR A 694 -27.98 16.26 -42.99
CA TYR A 694 -27.65 16.04 -44.39
C TYR A 694 -27.68 14.55 -44.74
N GLU A 695 -27.86 14.23 -46.02
CA GLU A 695 -27.93 12.85 -46.50
C GLU A 695 -26.60 12.11 -46.39
N ASP A 696 -25.48 12.83 -46.49
CA ASP A 696 -24.14 12.28 -46.52
C ASP A 696 -23.42 12.50 -45.18
N GLN A 697 -22.73 11.47 -44.72
CA GLN A 697 -22.02 11.49 -43.42
C GLN A 697 -20.94 12.58 -43.38
N ALA A 698 -20.29 12.90 -44.50
CA ALA A 698 -19.27 13.95 -44.58
C ALA A 698 -19.82 15.34 -44.19
N ASP A 699 -21.04 15.65 -44.64
CA ASP A 699 -21.69 16.91 -44.32
C ASP A 699 -22.18 16.93 -42.87
N ASN A 700 -22.60 15.78 -42.34
CA ASN A 700 -22.99 15.66 -40.93
C ASN A 700 -21.80 15.76 -39.97
N VAL A 701 -20.61 15.30 -40.35
CA VAL A 701 -19.37 15.57 -39.59
C VAL A 701 -19.11 17.09 -39.54
N THR A 702 -19.23 17.77 -40.68
CA THR A 702 -19.02 19.22 -40.78
C THR A 702 -20.04 19.96 -39.90
N PHE A 703 -21.32 19.62 -40.02
CA PHE A 703 -22.40 20.21 -39.23
C PHE A 703 -22.24 19.98 -37.73
N GLY A 704 -21.95 18.74 -37.33
CA GLY A 704 -21.72 18.37 -35.94
C GLY A 704 -20.53 19.13 -35.34
N THR A 705 -19.44 19.26 -36.11
CA THR A 705 -18.24 20.01 -35.68
C THR A 705 -18.54 21.51 -35.53
N THR A 706 -19.29 22.12 -36.46
CA THR A 706 -19.73 23.51 -36.35
C THR A 706 -20.61 23.73 -35.12
N LYS A 707 -21.55 22.82 -34.85
CA LYS A 707 -22.42 22.94 -33.67
C LYS A 707 -21.68 22.72 -32.36
N LEU A 708 -20.67 21.85 -32.34
CA LEU A 708 -19.79 21.69 -31.17
C LEU A 708 -19.02 22.98 -30.89
N SER A 709 -18.37 23.58 -31.89
CA SER A 709 -17.57 24.79 -31.69
C SER A 709 -18.45 26.00 -31.32
N GLU A 710 -19.63 26.13 -31.92
CA GLU A 710 -20.63 27.15 -31.56
C GLU A 710 -21.10 27.02 -30.10
N LEU A 711 -21.40 25.80 -29.67
CA LEU A 711 -21.82 25.51 -28.29
C LEU A 711 -20.70 25.82 -27.28
N LEU A 712 -19.46 25.44 -27.60
CA LEU A 712 -18.30 25.76 -26.76
C LEU A 712 -18.02 27.26 -26.71
N ALA A 713 -18.18 27.98 -27.83
CA ALA A 713 -18.02 29.43 -27.86
C ALA A 713 -19.04 30.15 -26.96
N ASP A 714 -20.31 29.71 -26.94
CA ASP A 714 -21.30 30.30 -26.03
C ASP A 714 -21.09 29.87 -24.57
N ALA A 715 -20.66 28.63 -24.32
CA ALA A 715 -20.34 28.17 -22.97
C ALA A 715 -19.14 28.93 -22.36
N ARG A 716 -18.11 29.25 -23.16
CA ARG A 716 -16.91 30.02 -22.76
C ARG A 716 -17.23 31.44 -22.27
N LYS A 717 -18.43 31.98 -22.55
CA LYS A 717 -18.85 33.29 -22.01
C LYS A 717 -18.81 33.35 -20.48
N ALA A 718 -18.90 32.22 -19.79
CA ALA A 718 -18.76 32.16 -18.33
C ALA A 718 -17.40 32.67 -17.80
N GLN A 719 -16.39 32.77 -18.67
CA GLN A 719 -15.05 33.27 -18.33
C GLN A 719 -14.92 34.79 -18.47
N LEU A 720 -15.92 35.46 -19.04
CA LEU A 720 -15.91 36.91 -19.23
C LEU A 720 -16.25 37.67 -17.94
N GLY A 721 -17.01 37.05 -17.03
CA GLY A 721 -17.46 37.67 -15.78
C GLY A 721 -18.59 36.88 -15.12
N GLU A 722 -18.87 37.21 -13.87
CA GLU A 722 -19.90 36.55 -13.05
C GLU A 722 -21.32 36.76 -13.60
N GLU A 723 -21.56 37.80 -14.40
CA GLU A 723 -22.87 38.05 -15.01
C GLU A 723 -23.32 36.93 -15.97
N TYR A 724 -22.38 36.12 -16.47
CA TYR A 724 -22.65 34.98 -17.33
C TYR A 724 -22.75 33.65 -16.57
N TRP A 725 -22.46 33.66 -15.27
CA TRP A 725 -22.54 32.47 -14.44
C TRP A 725 -24.01 32.10 -14.25
N PRO A 726 -24.42 30.89 -14.67
CA PRO A 726 -25.82 30.51 -14.55
C PRO A 726 -26.24 30.49 -13.08
N SER A 727 -27.40 31.09 -12.76
CA SER A 727 -27.94 31.13 -11.41
C SER A 727 -28.18 29.72 -10.87
N VAL A 728 -27.99 29.52 -9.57
CA VAL A 728 -28.37 28.27 -8.90
C VAL A 728 -29.86 28.29 -8.59
N GLU A 729 -30.60 27.30 -9.09
CA GLU A 729 -32.05 27.18 -8.84
C GLU A 729 -32.30 26.61 -7.43
N LEU A 730 -32.36 27.50 -6.45
CA LEU A 730 -32.66 27.12 -5.06
C LEU A 730 -34.16 26.86 -4.89
N LYS A 731 -34.49 25.69 -4.34
CA LYS A 731 -35.85 25.39 -3.85
C LYS A 731 -36.06 26.09 -2.50
N VAL A 732 -36.30 27.40 -2.54
CA VAL A 732 -36.60 28.20 -1.35
C VAL A 732 -37.98 27.82 -0.83
N ARG A 733 -38.04 27.34 0.42
CA ARG A 733 -39.30 26.97 1.08
C ARG A 733 -40.25 28.18 1.07
N LYS A 734 -41.54 27.94 0.86
CA LYS A 734 -42.58 28.94 1.19
C LYS A 734 -42.43 29.38 2.65
N PRO A 735 -42.92 30.58 3.03
CA PRO A 735 -42.85 31.06 4.41
C PRO A 735 -43.32 29.98 5.38
N SER A 736 -42.57 29.82 6.46
CA SER A 736 -42.79 28.76 7.45
C SER A 736 -44.14 28.94 8.13
N GLY A 737 -44.60 27.92 8.88
CA GLY A 737 -45.81 28.04 9.69
C GLY A 737 -45.75 29.24 10.66
N GLN A 738 -44.57 29.54 11.21
CA GLN A 738 -44.36 30.71 12.07
C GLN A 738 -44.53 32.03 11.31
N SER A 739 -43.93 32.16 10.12
CA SER A 739 -44.13 33.35 9.27
C SER A 739 -45.59 33.50 8.81
N LYS A 740 -46.27 32.38 8.54
CA LYS A 740 -47.70 32.38 8.17
C LYS A 740 -48.63 32.71 9.34
N ALA A 741 -48.22 32.50 10.59
CA ALA A 741 -49.01 32.92 11.75
C ALA A 741 -49.25 34.44 11.75
N HIS A 742 -48.23 35.21 11.33
CA HIS A 742 -48.34 36.66 11.19
C HIS A 742 -49.31 37.10 10.10
N TYR A 743 -49.72 36.22 9.18
CA TYR A 743 -50.72 36.57 8.16
C TYR A 743 -52.08 36.90 8.76
N SER A 744 -52.41 36.30 9.91
CA SER A 744 -53.62 36.64 10.66
C SER A 744 -53.57 38.00 11.34
N LEU A 745 -52.38 38.60 11.46
CA LEU A 745 -52.13 39.87 12.15
C LEU A 745 -51.78 41.02 11.18
N ILE A 746 -51.77 40.77 9.87
CA ILE A 746 -51.56 41.83 8.88
C ILE A 746 -52.72 42.82 8.99
N ASP A 747 -52.40 44.11 9.19
CA ASP A 747 -53.37 45.19 9.36
C ASP A 747 -54.30 45.06 10.58
N ASN A 748 -53.87 44.39 11.66
CA ASN A 748 -54.75 44.10 12.81
C ASN A 748 -55.49 45.35 13.34
N GLU A 749 -54.78 46.45 13.63
CA GLU A 749 -55.41 47.68 14.15
C GLU A 749 -56.43 48.29 13.17
N ARG A 750 -56.11 48.30 11.87
CA ARG A 750 -56.99 48.81 10.83
C ARG A 750 -58.21 47.90 10.64
N ILE A 751 -58.01 46.59 10.65
CA ILE A 751 -59.06 45.59 10.52
C ILE A 751 -59.99 45.63 11.73
N GLU A 752 -59.46 45.72 12.95
CA GLU A 752 -60.25 45.86 14.18
C GLU A 752 -61.11 47.13 14.12
N LYS A 753 -60.51 48.30 13.81
CA LYS A 753 -61.25 49.56 13.67
C LYS A 753 -62.33 49.48 12.60
N ARG A 754 -61.99 48.96 11.41
CA ARG A 754 -62.94 48.80 10.30
C ARG A 754 -64.02 47.78 10.62
N SER A 755 -63.71 46.72 11.35
CA SER A 755 -64.67 45.70 11.76
C SER A 755 -65.73 46.28 12.71
N GLY A 756 -65.38 47.27 13.53
CA GLY A 756 -66.34 48.04 14.34
C GLY A 756 -67.36 48.78 13.47
N GLU A 757 -66.89 49.52 12.47
CA GLU A 757 -67.75 50.23 11.50
C GLU A 757 -68.63 49.26 10.69
N LEU A 758 -68.05 48.12 10.26
CA LEU A 758 -68.76 47.09 9.50
C LEU A 758 -69.80 46.36 10.36
N TYR A 759 -69.53 46.20 11.66
CA TYR A 759 -70.49 45.63 12.59
C TYR A 759 -71.69 46.56 12.81
N GLU A 760 -71.47 47.88 12.84
CA GLU A 760 -72.57 48.86 12.83
C GLU A 760 -73.40 48.75 11.55
N LYS A 761 -72.74 48.70 10.39
CA LYS A 761 -73.41 48.49 9.09
C LYS A 761 -74.23 47.18 9.05
N TYR A 762 -73.67 46.09 9.59
CA TYR A 762 -74.38 44.82 9.76
C TYR A 762 -75.59 44.95 10.69
N ARG A 763 -75.42 45.59 11.87
CA ARG A 763 -76.49 45.78 12.86
C ARG A 763 -77.69 46.51 12.26
N ASP A 764 -77.44 47.49 11.41
CA ASP A 764 -78.51 48.26 10.75
C ASP A 764 -79.13 47.53 9.57
N ALA A 765 -78.34 46.79 8.78
CA ALA A 765 -78.85 45.95 7.71
C ALA A 765 -79.71 44.79 8.24
N LYS A 766 -79.32 44.17 9.37
CA LYS A 766 -80.01 43.02 9.99
C LYS A 766 -81.39 43.36 10.56
N LYS A 767 -81.66 44.64 10.82
CA LYS A 767 -83.01 45.12 11.16
C LYS A 767 -83.95 45.09 9.95
N ARG A 768 -83.40 45.17 8.73
CA ARG A 768 -84.15 45.25 7.47
C ARG A 768 -84.31 43.89 6.80
N SER A 769 -83.27 43.05 6.87
CA SER A 769 -83.27 41.70 6.28
C SER A 769 -82.90 40.64 7.32
N LEU A 770 -83.50 39.44 7.20
CA LEU A 770 -83.21 38.31 8.09
C LEU A 770 -81.79 37.76 7.91
N PHE A 771 -81.14 37.98 6.77
CA PHE A 771 -79.77 37.57 6.50
C PHE A 771 -79.04 38.70 5.78
N VAL A 772 -77.89 39.10 6.33
CA VAL A 772 -77.03 40.16 5.77
C VAL A 772 -75.80 39.48 5.23
N THR A 773 -75.58 39.61 3.92
CA THR A 773 -74.41 39.01 3.27
C THR A 773 -73.14 39.81 3.53
N PRO A 774 -71.94 39.21 3.38
CA PRO A 774 -70.70 39.96 3.34
C PRO A 774 -70.70 41.03 2.24
N MET A 775 -71.43 40.81 1.15
CA MET A 775 -71.61 41.76 0.04
C MET A 775 -72.29 43.06 0.47
N GLU A 776 -73.24 42.95 1.40
CA GLU A 776 -73.91 44.10 2.00
C GLU A 776 -73.04 44.79 3.06
N THR A 777 -71.99 44.13 3.52
CA THR A 777 -71.14 44.59 4.62
C THR A 777 -69.85 45.22 4.09
N TRP A 778 -68.90 44.40 3.64
CA TRP A 778 -67.54 44.81 3.28
C TRP A 778 -67.05 44.30 1.93
N LEU A 779 -67.74 43.34 1.34
CA LEU A 779 -67.35 42.73 0.08
C LEU A 779 -68.00 43.49 -1.07
N GLU A 780 -67.21 44.26 -1.81
CA GLU A 780 -67.73 45.02 -2.94
C GLU A 780 -67.91 44.11 -4.16
N VAL A 781 -69.15 43.90 -4.57
CA VAL A 781 -69.46 43.29 -5.87
C VAL A 781 -69.93 44.38 -6.80
N LYS A 782 -69.13 44.66 -7.85
CA LYS A 782 -69.50 45.65 -8.85
C LYS A 782 -70.65 45.13 -9.71
N GLY A 783 -71.87 45.51 -9.37
CA GLY A 783 -73.04 45.33 -10.23
C GLY A 783 -73.05 46.38 -11.34
N MET A 784 -72.68 46.01 -12.56
CA MET A 784 -73.30 46.41 -13.84
C MET A 784 -72.34 46.17 -15.02
N GLN A 785 -72.60 45.10 -15.77
CA GLN A 785 -72.44 45.12 -17.22
C GLN A 785 -73.77 45.67 -17.78
N VAL A 786 -73.67 46.76 -18.53
CA VAL A 786 -74.77 47.62 -19.03
C VAL A 786 -75.87 46.81 -19.73
N ARG A 787 -77.07 46.71 -19.13
CA ARG A 787 -78.31 46.56 -19.90
C ARG A 787 -78.60 47.91 -20.53
N LYS A 788 -78.38 48.05 -21.85
CA LYS A 788 -78.95 49.15 -22.62
C LYS A 788 -80.47 49.04 -22.50
N SER A 789 -81.11 50.13 -22.11
CA SER A 789 -82.53 50.36 -22.30
C SER A 789 -82.90 50.12 -23.77
N VAL A 790 -83.71 49.10 -24.03
CA VAL A 790 -84.46 48.94 -25.29
C VAL A 790 -85.92 49.04 -24.89
N ASP A 791 -86.44 50.27 -24.91
CA ASP A 791 -87.86 50.48 -25.15
C ASP A 791 -88.12 50.02 -26.60
N ASN A 792 -89.08 49.10 -26.79
CA ASN A 792 -89.53 48.48 -28.05
C ASN A 792 -88.94 47.11 -28.43
N ALA A 793 -89.18 46.08 -27.61
CA ALA A 793 -89.25 44.69 -28.06
C ALA A 793 -90.43 43.99 -27.37
N ASP A 794 -91.34 43.42 -28.16
CA ASP A 794 -92.59 42.77 -27.70
C ASP A 794 -92.35 41.33 -27.21
N GLU A 795 -93.29 40.79 -26.43
CA GLU A 795 -93.15 39.63 -25.52
C GLU A 795 -92.70 38.29 -26.17
N ASP A 796 -92.66 38.19 -27.50
CA ASP A 796 -92.24 36.98 -28.23
C ASP A 796 -90.88 37.10 -28.96
N GLY A 797 -90.08 38.13 -28.69
CA GLY A 797 -88.62 38.06 -28.89
C GLY A 797 -88.11 38.03 -30.34
N TYR A 798 -88.74 38.76 -31.26
CA TYR A 798 -88.21 38.97 -32.62
C TYR A 798 -87.76 40.43 -32.82
N THR A 799 -86.50 40.64 -33.24
CA THR A 799 -85.90 41.95 -33.55
C THR A 799 -85.93 42.26 -35.05
N LEU A 800 -86.32 43.49 -35.40
CA LEU A 800 -86.56 44.01 -36.75
C LEU A 800 -85.39 43.88 -37.75
N ASP A 801 -84.15 43.68 -37.28
CA ASP A 801 -82.99 43.44 -38.16
C ASP A 801 -83.06 42.08 -38.89
N ALA A 802 -83.86 41.12 -38.42
CA ALA A 802 -84.07 39.84 -39.10
C ALA A 802 -85.14 39.89 -40.21
N LEU A 803 -85.86 41.02 -40.37
CA LEU A 803 -86.85 41.25 -41.42
C LEU A 803 -86.35 42.19 -42.53
N GLN A 804 -85.26 42.92 -42.29
CA GLN A 804 -84.70 43.86 -43.27
C GLN A 804 -83.73 43.19 -44.26
N ASP A 805 -83.02 42.14 -43.83
CA ASP A 805 -82.22 41.28 -44.73
C ASP A 805 -83.06 40.33 -45.61
N MET A 806 -84.38 40.21 -45.38
CA MET A 806 -85.33 39.49 -46.25
C MET A 806 -86.06 40.39 -47.25
N MET A 807 -85.87 41.72 -47.20
CA MET A 807 -86.57 42.67 -48.08
C MET A 807 -85.66 43.46 -49.04
N ASP A 808 -84.34 43.48 -48.84
CA ASP A 808 -83.39 44.21 -49.72
C ASP A 808 -82.75 43.32 -50.81
N GLY A 809 -83.53 42.36 -51.32
CA GLY A 809 -83.21 41.54 -52.48
C GLY A 809 -84.13 41.82 -53.67
N ASP A 810 -84.19 43.08 -54.14
CA ASP A 810 -84.62 43.38 -55.51
C ASP A 810 -83.99 44.72 -56.00
N ASP A 811 -83.52 44.70 -57.24
CA ASP A 811 -82.66 45.67 -57.93
C ASP A 811 -83.17 47.13 -58.01
N GLY A 812 -82.25 48.11 -58.17
CA GLY A 812 -82.65 49.46 -58.58
C GLY A 812 -81.59 50.56 -58.73
N ASP A 813 -80.74 50.46 -59.77
CA ASP A 813 -80.29 51.53 -60.69
C ASP A 813 -79.57 52.84 -60.21
N LYS A 814 -78.34 53.01 -60.74
CA LYS A 814 -77.70 54.20 -61.38
C LYS A 814 -77.64 55.56 -60.64
N VAL A 815 -76.43 56.02 -60.32
CA VAL A 815 -75.53 56.94 -61.09
C VAL A 815 -74.20 57.05 -60.33
#